data_AF-A0A7W6DGZ2-F1
#
_entry.id   AF-A0A7W6DGZ2-F1
#
_cell.length_a   1.000
_cell.length_b   1.000
_cell.length_c   1.000
_cell.angle_alpha   90.00
_cell.angle_beta   90.00
_cell.angle_gamma   90.00
#
_symmetry.space_group_name_H-M   'P 1'
#
loop_
_entity.id
_entity.type
_entity.pdbx_description
1 polymer ?
#
loop_
_entity_poly.entity_id
_entity_poly.type
_entity_poly.pdbx_seq_one_letter_code
_entity_poly.pdbx_strand_id
1 'polypeptide(L)'
;MPRRHILSARQRSSLLDLPTDEASLLRHYILADDDLIHIDRRRRPENRIGFALQLCALRYPGRMLVPGEVIPLAVSAFLGAQLGIAGDVLVHYAVRRQTRQQHMEVLRSIYGYRTFPGQGAPARTFRDWLFAEAEQAHSNDDLARRFISRCRDTMTILPAITTIERLCADALVAAERSIEKRIASRLDLVACTRLDRLTTEMLPGAISRFIWLRRIEPGNNSAAANRLLDRLEFLRAMNLDARLLGDVPPHRVARLRRQGERYFADGLRDLGADRRRAILAVCIIEWATATADAVIETHDRIVGRTWREAKQLHDVRAAETRGGVTATLSGFTALGQSLLEAHGDGASLEDAVARAAGWDHLSRLVATARILTDTLGDDPLAHVDQGYHRFRRYAPRMLRCLHLQAASAARPLLDAVIAIATKDALPATDDFLRPHSKWRRQLRAKGDDDARLREVAVMFHLRDALRSGDIWLDRSHRYGDLRNVLVSMEVAHAAKLAVPSDPHVWLADRKARLADGLARLGRAARNGTIPKGSIEDGTLRIDRLAADAPDGIDDLVLDLYRRLPPIRITDLLLEVDAALEFTDAFTHLRTGVPCGDRIGLLNVLLAEGPAVAELEVRHLQLGAHAGDDRPVLAPVELERLPRCEQ
;
A
#
# COMPACT_ATOMS: atom_id res chain seq x y z
N MET A 1 5.21 -40.78 -1.06
CA MET A 1 5.39 -39.31 -0.96
C MET A 1 4.13 -38.72 -0.35
N PRO A 2 4.23 -37.91 0.71
CA PRO A 2 3.05 -37.28 1.31
C PRO A 2 2.35 -36.42 0.26
N ARG A 3 1.01 -36.55 0.17
CA ARG A 3 0.19 -35.82 -0.80
C ARG A 3 0.35 -34.33 -0.50
N ARG A 4 0.95 -33.56 -1.40
CA ARG A 4 1.05 -32.10 -1.28
C ARG A 4 -0.34 -31.50 -1.49
N HIS A 5 -1.02 -31.26 -0.39
CA HIS A 5 -2.23 -30.48 -0.33
C HIS A 5 -1.87 -29.01 -0.57
N ILE A 6 -2.41 -28.41 -1.64
CA ILE A 6 -2.12 -27.00 -1.99
C ILE A 6 -3.28 -26.07 -1.68
N LEU A 7 -4.45 -26.62 -1.33
CA LEU A 7 -5.66 -25.91 -0.95
C LEU A 7 -6.00 -26.15 0.52
N SER A 8 -6.66 -25.18 1.16
CA SER A 8 -7.27 -25.37 2.48
C SER A 8 -8.58 -26.17 2.39
N ALA A 9 -9.11 -26.62 3.53
CA ALA A 9 -10.40 -27.32 3.57
C ALA A 9 -11.55 -26.41 3.06
N ARG A 10 -11.55 -25.14 3.46
CA ARG A 10 -12.49 -24.13 2.97
C ARG A 10 -12.40 -23.93 1.46
N GLN A 11 -11.19 -23.81 0.94
CA GLN A 11 -10.98 -23.66 -0.50
C GLN A 11 -11.55 -24.87 -1.25
N ARG A 12 -11.25 -26.10 -0.81
CA ARG A 12 -11.83 -27.32 -1.42
C ARG A 12 -13.35 -27.31 -1.41
N SER A 13 -13.94 -26.97 -0.26
CA SER A 13 -15.41 -26.90 -0.08
C SER A 13 -16.02 -25.87 -1.02
N SER A 14 -15.44 -24.66 -1.09
CA SER A 14 -15.90 -23.58 -1.98
C SER A 14 -15.82 -23.92 -3.48
N LEU A 15 -14.98 -24.88 -3.86
CA LEU A 15 -14.76 -25.29 -5.24
C LEU A 15 -15.63 -26.48 -5.65
N LEU A 16 -15.94 -27.38 -4.71
CA LEU A 16 -16.49 -28.70 -5.01
C LEU A 16 -17.80 -29.02 -4.30
N ASP A 17 -18.25 -28.25 -3.32
CA ASP A 17 -19.53 -28.52 -2.67
C ASP A 17 -20.71 -28.14 -3.55
N LEU A 18 -21.84 -28.81 -3.33
CA LEU A 18 -23.09 -28.46 -3.99
C LEU A 18 -23.57 -27.09 -3.47
N PRO A 19 -24.07 -26.21 -4.34
CA PRO A 19 -24.53 -24.89 -3.92
C PRO A 19 -25.71 -25.01 -2.96
N THR A 20 -25.71 -24.19 -1.92
CA THR A 20 -26.82 -24.09 -0.96
C THR A 20 -27.51 -22.72 -0.98
N ASP A 21 -26.87 -21.71 -1.57
CA ASP A 21 -27.44 -20.39 -1.76
C ASP A 21 -28.41 -20.36 -2.95
N GLU A 22 -29.50 -19.61 -2.77
CA GLU A 22 -30.57 -19.50 -3.76
C GLU A 22 -30.06 -18.96 -5.11
N ALA A 23 -29.15 -17.99 -5.10
CA ALA A 23 -28.61 -17.39 -6.32
C ALA A 23 -27.86 -18.42 -7.20
N SER A 24 -27.03 -19.27 -6.60
CA SER A 24 -26.31 -20.32 -7.31
C SER A 24 -27.24 -21.45 -7.78
N LEU A 25 -28.24 -21.82 -6.97
CA LEU A 25 -29.27 -22.79 -7.36
C LEU A 25 -30.07 -22.30 -8.57
N LEU A 26 -30.57 -21.05 -8.53
CA LEU A 26 -31.27 -20.43 -9.66
C LEU A 26 -30.39 -20.35 -10.91
N ARG A 27 -29.10 -20.07 -10.75
CA ARG A 27 -28.17 -19.97 -11.88
C ARG A 27 -27.86 -21.32 -12.52
N HIS A 28 -27.70 -22.38 -11.73
CA HIS A 28 -27.07 -23.62 -12.20
C HIS A 28 -27.97 -24.85 -12.16
N TYR A 29 -29.04 -24.84 -11.35
CA TYR A 29 -29.86 -26.01 -11.02
C TYR A 29 -31.29 -25.94 -11.58
N ILE A 30 -31.61 -24.91 -12.39
CA ILE A 30 -32.85 -24.86 -13.15
C ILE A 30 -32.80 -25.91 -14.27
N LEU A 31 -33.85 -26.73 -14.35
CA LEU A 31 -34.05 -27.76 -15.35
C LEU A 31 -34.81 -27.17 -16.55
N ALA A 32 -34.24 -27.30 -17.74
CA ALA A 32 -34.90 -26.94 -18.98
C ALA A 32 -35.90 -28.02 -19.42
N ASP A 33 -36.79 -27.71 -20.35
CA ASP A 33 -37.80 -28.66 -20.87
C ASP A 33 -37.16 -29.94 -21.41
N ASP A 34 -36.03 -29.82 -22.13
CA ASP A 34 -35.26 -30.97 -22.62
C ASP A 34 -34.73 -31.86 -21.49
N ASP A 35 -34.36 -31.26 -20.34
CA ASP A 35 -33.93 -32.01 -19.17
C ASP A 35 -35.07 -32.86 -18.61
N LEU A 36 -36.26 -32.25 -18.50
CA LEU A 36 -37.47 -32.90 -18.01
C LEU A 36 -37.86 -34.09 -18.87
N ILE A 37 -37.77 -33.97 -20.21
CA ILE A 37 -38.00 -35.08 -21.14
C ILE A 37 -37.08 -36.28 -20.83
N HIS A 38 -35.82 -36.03 -20.48
CA HIS A 38 -34.86 -37.09 -20.16
C HIS A 38 -35.05 -37.65 -18.74
N ILE A 39 -35.42 -36.80 -17.79
CA ILE A 39 -35.69 -37.17 -16.40
C ILE A 39 -36.94 -38.06 -16.32
N ASP A 40 -38.01 -37.73 -17.04
CA ASP A 40 -39.30 -38.43 -16.98
C ASP A 40 -39.28 -39.83 -17.57
N ARG A 41 -38.23 -40.16 -18.35
CA ARG A 41 -37.96 -41.53 -18.81
C ARG A 41 -37.52 -42.46 -17.68
N ARG A 42 -37.20 -41.95 -16.48
CA ARG A 42 -36.76 -42.75 -15.34
C ARG A 42 -37.96 -43.28 -14.57
N ARG A 43 -37.98 -44.59 -14.32
CA ARG A 43 -39.01 -45.24 -13.51
C ARG A 43 -38.76 -44.91 -12.03
N ARG A 44 -39.84 -44.55 -11.34
CA ARG A 44 -39.89 -44.22 -9.89
C ARG A 44 -39.35 -42.81 -9.53
N PRO A 45 -39.98 -42.13 -8.54
CA PRO A 45 -39.63 -40.76 -8.21
C PRO A 45 -38.18 -40.60 -7.71
N GLU A 46 -37.64 -41.57 -6.96
CA GLU A 46 -36.26 -41.55 -6.46
C GLU A 46 -35.21 -41.53 -7.60
N ASN A 47 -35.50 -42.19 -8.72
CA ASN A 47 -34.61 -42.21 -9.87
C ASN A 47 -34.74 -40.94 -10.71
N ARG A 48 -35.92 -40.31 -10.76
CA ARG A 48 -36.13 -39.02 -11.45
C ARG A 48 -35.33 -37.92 -10.75
N ILE A 49 -35.55 -37.73 -9.43
CA ILE A 49 -34.82 -36.72 -8.65
C ILE A 49 -33.32 -37.00 -8.59
N GLY A 50 -32.92 -38.26 -8.48
CA GLY A 50 -31.49 -38.63 -8.49
C GLY A 50 -30.81 -38.44 -9.85
N PHE A 51 -31.51 -38.64 -10.97
CA PHE A 51 -30.99 -38.34 -12.30
C PHE A 51 -30.83 -36.82 -12.49
N ALA A 52 -31.81 -36.03 -12.06
CA ALA A 52 -31.72 -34.57 -12.07
C ALA A 52 -30.56 -34.05 -11.20
N LEU A 53 -30.38 -34.61 -10.00
CA LEU A 53 -29.27 -34.25 -9.12
C LEU A 53 -27.90 -34.53 -9.77
N GLN A 54 -27.73 -35.68 -10.42
CA GLN A 54 -26.49 -35.96 -11.14
C GLN A 54 -26.24 -34.98 -12.28
N LEU A 55 -27.28 -34.63 -13.06
CA LEU A 55 -27.17 -33.63 -14.12
C LEU A 55 -26.74 -32.27 -13.56
N CYS A 56 -27.39 -31.81 -12.49
CA CYS A 56 -27.05 -30.53 -11.86
C CYS A 56 -25.64 -30.54 -11.26
N ALA A 57 -25.19 -31.64 -10.63
CA ALA A 57 -23.83 -31.78 -10.13
C ALA A 57 -22.77 -31.73 -11.26
N LEU A 58 -23.09 -32.23 -12.46
CA LEU A 58 -22.27 -32.11 -13.67
C LEU A 58 -22.27 -30.69 -14.27
N ARG A 59 -23.35 -29.92 -14.12
CA ARG A 59 -23.39 -28.50 -14.51
C ARG A 59 -22.58 -27.65 -13.54
N TYR A 60 -22.80 -27.86 -12.25
CA TYR A 60 -22.10 -27.18 -11.17
C TYR A 60 -22.12 -28.04 -9.90
N PRO A 61 -20.96 -28.35 -9.30
CA PRO A 61 -19.64 -27.78 -9.57
C PRO A 61 -18.87 -28.43 -10.73
N GLY A 62 -19.44 -29.40 -11.45
CA GLY A 62 -18.79 -30.05 -12.60
C GLY A 62 -18.23 -31.45 -12.32
N ARG A 63 -18.64 -32.08 -11.21
CA ARG A 63 -18.11 -33.38 -10.76
C ARG A 63 -19.20 -34.43 -10.62
N MET A 64 -18.76 -35.67 -10.45
CA MET A 64 -19.65 -36.76 -10.04
C MET A 64 -19.92 -36.70 -8.52
N LEU A 65 -21.10 -37.19 -8.14
CA LEU A 65 -21.47 -37.40 -6.74
C LEU A 65 -20.74 -38.62 -6.16
N VAL A 66 -20.18 -38.44 -4.97
CA VAL A 66 -19.46 -39.49 -4.24
C VAL A 66 -20.46 -40.49 -3.63
N PRO A 67 -20.16 -41.80 -3.60
CA PRO A 67 -20.99 -42.77 -2.88
C PRO A 67 -21.17 -42.36 -1.41
N GLY A 68 -22.41 -42.32 -0.93
CA GLY A 68 -22.74 -41.90 0.44
C GLY A 68 -22.61 -40.40 0.74
N GLU A 69 -22.42 -39.56 -0.29
CA GLU A 69 -22.40 -38.11 -0.12
C GLU A 69 -23.73 -37.59 0.44
N VAL A 70 -23.66 -36.75 1.48
CA VAL A 70 -24.82 -36.10 2.08
C VAL A 70 -25.26 -34.96 1.18
N ILE A 71 -26.49 -35.00 0.71
CA ILE A 71 -27.04 -33.97 -0.18
C ILE A 71 -27.72 -32.88 0.65
N PRO A 72 -27.36 -31.59 0.48
CA PRO A 72 -27.98 -30.51 1.23
C PRO A 72 -29.50 -30.43 1.00
N LEU A 73 -30.25 -30.11 2.06
CA LEU A 73 -31.72 -29.98 1.98
C LEU A 73 -32.15 -28.91 0.97
N ALA A 74 -31.41 -27.80 0.87
CA ALA A 74 -31.68 -26.76 -0.11
C ALA A 74 -31.67 -27.31 -1.55
N VAL A 75 -30.72 -28.19 -1.87
CA VAL A 75 -30.61 -28.82 -3.19
C VAL A 75 -31.76 -29.79 -3.43
N SER A 76 -32.04 -30.69 -2.49
CA SER A 76 -33.09 -31.71 -2.67
C SER A 76 -34.48 -31.08 -2.72
N ALA A 77 -34.75 -30.05 -1.91
CA ALA A 77 -36.00 -29.30 -1.95
C ALA A 77 -36.16 -28.53 -3.26
N PHE A 78 -35.10 -27.87 -3.74
CA PHE A 78 -35.12 -27.10 -4.99
C PHE A 78 -35.38 -27.98 -6.22
N LEU A 79 -34.74 -29.15 -6.30
CA LEU A 79 -34.99 -30.11 -7.38
C LEU A 79 -36.36 -30.78 -7.25
N GLY A 80 -36.76 -31.11 -6.02
CA GLY A 80 -38.07 -31.67 -5.74
C GLY A 80 -39.22 -30.77 -6.19
N ALA A 81 -39.12 -29.47 -5.90
CA ALA A 81 -40.10 -28.47 -6.31
C ALA A 81 -40.26 -28.39 -7.84
N GLN A 82 -39.16 -28.44 -8.59
CA GLN A 82 -39.20 -28.42 -10.07
C GLN A 82 -39.82 -29.69 -10.67
N LEU A 83 -39.66 -30.83 -10.00
CA LEU A 83 -40.15 -32.13 -10.50
C LEU A 83 -41.54 -32.52 -9.97
N GLY A 84 -42.08 -31.77 -9.01
CA GLY A 84 -43.28 -32.16 -8.26
C GLY A 84 -43.06 -33.41 -7.39
N ILE A 85 -41.85 -33.59 -6.85
CA ILE A 85 -41.45 -34.75 -6.04
C ILE A 85 -40.96 -34.27 -4.67
N ALA A 86 -41.32 -34.94 -3.59
CA ALA A 86 -40.79 -34.62 -2.27
C ALA A 86 -39.27 -34.88 -2.21
N GLY A 87 -38.50 -33.92 -1.68
CA GLY A 87 -37.03 -33.97 -1.70
C GLY A 87 -36.41 -35.11 -0.87
N ASP A 88 -37.12 -35.60 0.14
CA ASP A 88 -36.73 -36.71 1.01
C ASP A 88 -36.71 -38.06 0.29
N VAL A 89 -37.46 -38.21 -0.81
CA VAL A 89 -37.45 -39.40 -1.68
C VAL A 89 -36.04 -39.70 -2.21
N LEU A 90 -35.17 -38.69 -2.30
CA LEU A 90 -33.77 -38.85 -2.69
C LEU A 90 -32.98 -39.79 -1.76
N VAL A 91 -33.39 -39.98 -0.50
CA VAL A 91 -32.74 -40.92 0.45
C VAL A 91 -32.72 -42.35 -0.09
N HIS A 92 -33.71 -42.72 -0.90
CA HIS A 92 -33.78 -44.04 -1.53
C HIS A 92 -33.09 -44.13 -2.89
N TYR A 93 -32.50 -43.03 -3.37
CA TYR A 93 -31.82 -43.01 -4.65
C TYR A 93 -30.50 -43.78 -4.63
N ALA A 94 -30.27 -44.59 -5.67
CA ALA A 94 -29.00 -45.26 -5.93
C ALA A 94 -28.46 -46.12 -4.76
N VAL A 95 -29.35 -46.75 -3.98
CA VAL A 95 -28.99 -47.81 -3.01
C VAL A 95 -28.14 -48.90 -3.68
N ARG A 96 -28.41 -49.19 -4.96
CA ARG A 96 -27.55 -50.02 -5.83
C ARG A 96 -26.59 -49.15 -6.64
N ARG A 97 -25.30 -49.44 -6.56
CA ARG A 97 -24.23 -48.72 -7.30
C ARG A 97 -24.47 -48.70 -8.82
N GLN A 98 -25.03 -49.77 -9.39
CA GLN A 98 -25.28 -49.92 -10.81
C GLN A 98 -26.23 -48.84 -11.37
N THR A 99 -27.28 -48.45 -10.62
CA THR A 99 -28.23 -47.42 -11.06
C THR A 99 -27.54 -46.06 -11.22
N ARG A 100 -26.64 -45.71 -10.30
CA ARG A 100 -25.87 -44.46 -10.36
C ARG A 100 -24.98 -44.42 -11.59
N GLN A 101 -24.29 -45.53 -11.88
CA GLN A 101 -23.37 -45.66 -13.01
C GLN A 101 -24.10 -45.60 -14.35
N GLN A 102 -25.23 -46.31 -14.47
CA GLN A 102 -26.08 -46.27 -15.67
C GLN A 102 -26.60 -44.85 -15.93
N HIS A 103 -27.06 -44.14 -14.89
CA HIS A 103 -27.50 -42.75 -15.03
C HIS A 103 -26.35 -41.85 -15.53
N MET A 104 -25.15 -42.00 -14.98
CA MET A 104 -23.98 -41.24 -15.39
C MET A 104 -23.57 -41.51 -16.84
N GLU A 105 -23.60 -42.77 -17.29
CA GLU A 105 -23.32 -43.12 -18.69
C GLU A 105 -24.33 -42.49 -19.64
N VAL A 106 -25.62 -42.52 -19.28
CA VAL A 106 -26.68 -41.89 -20.07
C VAL A 106 -26.52 -40.37 -20.11
N LEU A 107 -26.21 -39.73 -18.99
CA LEU A 107 -25.96 -38.27 -18.93
C LEU A 107 -24.78 -37.87 -19.82
N ARG A 108 -23.69 -38.65 -19.80
CA ARG A 108 -22.53 -38.40 -20.66
C ARG A 108 -22.86 -38.51 -22.15
N SER A 109 -23.67 -39.50 -22.53
CA SER A 109 -24.11 -39.70 -23.90
C SER A 109 -25.00 -38.55 -24.40
N ILE A 110 -26.00 -38.17 -23.61
CA ILE A 110 -26.99 -37.14 -23.99
C ILE A 110 -26.36 -35.74 -24.04
N TYR A 111 -25.63 -35.35 -23.00
CA TYR A 111 -25.13 -33.98 -22.84
C TYR A 111 -23.67 -33.80 -23.27
N GLY A 112 -23.00 -34.85 -23.75
CA GLY A 112 -21.64 -34.76 -24.29
C GLY A 112 -20.52 -34.69 -23.24
N TYR A 113 -20.80 -35.00 -21.97
CA TYR A 113 -19.78 -34.97 -20.91
C TYR A 113 -18.67 -36.01 -21.10
N ARG A 114 -17.42 -35.54 -21.01
CA ARG A 114 -16.20 -36.34 -21.21
C ARG A 114 -15.50 -36.61 -19.89
N THR A 115 -14.89 -37.77 -19.75
CA THR A 115 -14.02 -38.06 -18.60
C THR A 115 -12.73 -37.26 -18.69
N PHE A 116 -12.20 -36.82 -17.55
CA PHE A 116 -10.90 -36.13 -17.51
C PHE A 116 -9.80 -36.98 -18.16
N PRO A 117 -9.00 -36.43 -19.08
CA PRO A 117 -8.01 -37.21 -19.83
C PRO A 117 -6.85 -37.61 -18.92
N GLY A 118 -6.63 -38.91 -18.76
CA GLY A 118 -5.51 -39.44 -17.97
C GLY A 118 -4.15 -39.34 -18.68
N GLN A 119 -4.13 -39.57 -20.00
CA GLN A 119 -2.93 -39.59 -20.85
C GLN A 119 -3.25 -39.18 -22.30
N GLY A 120 -2.22 -39.12 -23.16
CA GLY A 120 -2.37 -38.85 -24.60
C GLY A 120 -2.38 -37.37 -24.98
N ALA A 121 -2.75 -37.08 -26.23
CA ALA A 121 -2.75 -35.71 -26.76
C ALA A 121 -3.69 -34.76 -25.97
N PRO A 122 -4.94 -35.12 -25.62
CA PRO A 122 -5.81 -34.23 -24.86
C PRO A 122 -5.27 -33.89 -23.46
N ALA A 123 -4.63 -34.85 -22.79
CA ALA A 123 -3.99 -34.61 -21.50
C ALA A 123 -2.79 -33.66 -21.62
N ARG A 124 -2.00 -33.77 -22.69
CA ARG A 124 -0.89 -32.84 -22.97
C ARG A 124 -1.41 -31.44 -23.23
N THR A 125 -2.38 -31.28 -24.13
CA THR A 125 -2.99 -29.97 -24.43
C THR A 125 -3.57 -29.30 -23.17
N PHE A 126 -4.23 -30.07 -22.29
CA PHE A 126 -4.74 -29.52 -21.04
C PHE A 126 -3.61 -29.10 -20.09
N ARG A 127 -2.53 -29.88 -20.00
CA ARG A 127 -1.36 -29.54 -19.16
C ARG A 127 -0.61 -28.31 -19.68
N ASP A 128 -0.48 -28.17 -20.99
CA ASP A 128 0.18 -27.00 -21.62
C ASP A 128 -0.64 -25.73 -21.34
N TRP A 129 -1.97 -25.81 -21.45
CA TRP A 129 -2.87 -24.74 -21.04
C TRP A 129 -2.73 -24.42 -19.54
N LEU A 130 -2.77 -25.43 -18.67
CA LEU A 130 -2.66 -25.23 -17.22
C LEU A 130 -1.32 -24.59 -16.82
N PHE A 131 -0.24 -24.94 -17.52
CA PHE A 131 1.07 -24.32 -17.32
C PHE A 131 1.05 -22.83 -17.67
N ALA A 132 0.44 -22.44 -18.81
CA ALA A 132 0.30 -21.04 -19.19
C ALA A 132 -0.53 -20.24 -18.17
N GLU A 133 -1.62 -20.83 -17.67
CA GLU A 133 -2.43 -20.24 -16.59
C GLU A 133 -1.66 -20.13 -15.28
N ALA A 134 -0.80 -21.11 -14.97
CA ALA A 134 -0.03 -21.12 -13.73
C ALA A 134 0.95 -19.94 -13.63
N GLU A 135 1.53 -19.46 -14.74
CA GLU A 135 2.38 -18.25 -14.71
C GLU A 135 1.57 -17.02 -14.26
N GLN A 136 0.30 -16.92 -14.66
CA GLN A 136 -0.59 -15.79 -14.38
C GLN A 136 -1.38 -15.91 -13.06
N ALA A 137 -1.47 -17.11 -12.49
CA ALA A 137 -2.26 -17.36 -11.29
C ALA A 137 -1.68 -16.63 -10.06
N HIS A 138 -2.54 -15.91 -9.34
CA HIS A 138 -2.15 -15.14 -8.15
C HIS A 138 -2.08 -16.00 -6.89
N SER A 139 -2.79 -17.12 -6.87
CA SER A 139 -2.83 -18.07 -5.76
C SER A 139 -3.09 -19.50 -6.25
N ASN A 140 -2.91 -20.47 -5.35
CA ASN A 140 -3.24 -21.87 -5.63
C ASN A 140 -4.75 -22.05 -5.87
N ASP A 141 -5.58 -21.31 -5.14
CA ASP A 141 -7.04 -21.29 -5.30
C ASP A 141 -7.46 -20.69 -6.64
N ASP A 142 -6.85 -19.58 -7.08
CA ASP A 142 -7.08 -18.97 -8.40
C ASP A 142 -6.82 -19.99 -9.53
N LEU A 143 -5.68 -20.68 -9.49
CA LEU A 143 -5.37 -21.71 -10.49
C LEU A 143 -6.37 -22.88 -10.45
N ALA A 144 -6.79 -23.31 -9.26
CA ALA A 144 -7.78 -24.38 -9.13
C ALA A 144 -9.17 -23.95 -9.64
N ARG A 145 -9.59 -22.70 -9.41
CA ARG A 145 -10.81 -22.12 -9.99
C ARG A 145 -10.76 -22.11 -11.51
N ARG A 146 -9.64 -21.67 -12.09
CA ARG A 146 -9.43 -21.68 -13.55
C ARG A 146 -9.49 -23.09 -14.11
N PHE A 147 -8.81 -24.05 -13.46
CA PHE A 147 -8.87 -25.46 -13.82
C PHE A 147 -10.33 -25.96 -13.88
N ILE A 148 -11.10 -25.70 -12.81
CA ILE A 148 -12.48 -26.16 -12.71
C ILE A 148 -13.37 -25.49 -13.74
N SER A 149 -13.22 -24.18 -13.94
CA SER A 149 -13.94 -23.44 -14.98
C SER A 149 -13.66 -24.03 -16.35
N ARG A 150 -12.39 -24.25 -16.69
CA ARG A 150 -12.00 -24.84 -17.97
C ARG A 150 -12.61 -26.20 -18.19
N CYS A 151 -12.61 -27.06 -17.17
CA CYS A 151 -13.26 -28.36 -17.25
C CYS A 151 -14.77 -28.23 -17.54
N ARG A 152 -15.47 -27.29 -16.89
CA ARG A 152 -16.89 -27.04 -17.17
C ARG A 152 -17.11 -26.52 -18.59
N ASP A 153 -16.32 -25.55 -19.03
CA ASP A 153 -16.40 -24.96 -20.37
C ASP A 153 -16.17 -26.00 -21.48
N THR A 154 -15.34 -27.01 -21.22
CA THR A 154 -15.07 -28.11 -22.15
C THR A 154 -15.88 -29.37 -21.86
N MET A 155 -16.94 -29.28 -21.06
CA MET A 155 -17.82 -30.40 -20.63
C MET A 155 -17.03 -31.62 -20.14
N THR A 156 -15.91 -31.38 -19.46
CA THR A 156 -15.03 -32.40 -18.91
C THR A 156 -15.35 -32.59 -17.43
N ILE A 157 -15.74 -33.79 -17.05
CA ILE A 157 -16.04 -34.16 -15.67
C ILE A 157 -14.77 -34.02 -14.84
N LEU A 158 -14.86 -33.28 -13.73
CA LEU A 158 -13.74 -33.05 -12.84
C LEU A 158 -13.12 -34.36 -12.32
N PRO A 159 -11.79 -34.49 -12.29
CA PRO A 159 -11.13 -35.60 -11.63
C PRO A 159 -11.22 -35.44 -10.11
N ALA A 160 -10.74 -36.44 -9.37
CA ALA A 160 -10.64 -36.32 -7.91
C ALA A 160 -9.82 -35.09 -7.50
N ILE A 161 -10.18 -34.44 -6.38
CA ILE A 161 -9.49 -33.24 -5.88
C ILE A 161 -7.97 -33.43 -5.75
N THR A 162 -7.52 -34.63 -5.37
CA THR A 162 -6.10 -34.97 -5.27
C THR A 162 -5.37 -34.90 -6.62
N THR A 163 -6.07 -35.16 -7.72
CA THR A 163 -5.54 -35.02 -9.08
C THR A 163 -5.48 -33.54 -9.48
N ILE A 164 -6.49 -32.75 -9.13
CA ILE A 164 -6.51 -31.30 -9.35
C ILE A 164 -5.35 -30.65 -8.60
N GLU A 165 -5.23 -30.91 -7.30
CA GLU A 165 -4.15 -30.39 -6.45
C GLU A 165 -2.77 -30.77 -6.99
N ARG A 166 -2.58 -32.04 -7.40
CA ARG A 166 -1.31 -32.50 -7.97
C ARG A 166 -0.97 -31.80 -9.28
N LEU A 167 -1.90 -31.72 -10.23
CA LEU A 167 -1.66 -31.09 -11.53
C LEU A 167 -1.40 -29.58 -11.39
N CYS A 168 -2.14 -28.90 -10.50
CA CYS A 168 -1.91 -27.50 -10.19
C CYS A 168 -0.54 -27.30 -9.53
N ALA A 169 -0.15 -28.15 -8.57
CA ALA A 169 1.17 -28.09 -7.95
C ALA A 169 2.31 -28.30 -8.96
N ASP A 170 2.17 -29.30 -9.84
CA ASP A 170 3.13 -29.59 -10.90
C ASP A 170 3.27 -28.40 -11.87
N ALA A 171 2.13 -27.80 -12.26
CA ALA A 171 2.10 -26.63 -13.13
C ALA A 171 2.75 -25.39 -12.48
N LEU A 172 2.48 -25.13 -11.20
CA LEU A 172 3.08 -24.02 -10.45
C LEU A 172 4.60 -24.16 -10.31
N VAL A 173 5.09 -25.37 -10.03
CA VAL A 173 6.54 -25.64 -9.95
C VAL A 173 7.20 -25.46 -11.32
N ALA A 174 6.56 -25.93 -12.38
CA ALA A 174 7.08 -25.75 -13.74
C ALA A 174 7.10 -24.26 -14.13
N ALA A 175 6.04 -23.52 -13.82
CA ALA A 175 5.94 -22.07 -14.09
C ALA A 175 7.02 -21.28 -13.33
N GLU A 176 7.27 -21.59 -12.06
CA GLU A 176 8.34 -20.95 -11.27
C GLU A 176 9.72 -21.19 -11.93
N ARG A 177 10.03 -22.44 -12.31
CA ARG A 177 11.29 -22.77 -13.00
C ARG A 177 11.42 -22.08 -14.37
N SER A 178 10.32 -21.98 -15.11
CA SER A 178 10.27 -21.28 -16.41
C SER A 178 10.62 -19.80 -16.26
N ILE A 179 10.02 -19.12 -15.28
CA ILE A 179 10.27 -17.72 -14.97
C ILE A 179 11.73 -17.51 -14.52
N GLU A 180 12.23 -18.33 -13.61
CA GLU A 180 13.61 -18.28 -13.13
C GLU A 180 14.60 -18.43 -14.29
N LYS A 181 14.40 -19.44 -15.15
CA LYS A 181 15.22 -19.68 -16.33
C LYS A 181 15.14 -18.54 -17.34
N ARG A 182 13.95 -17.97 -17.57
CA ARG A 182 13.72 -16.84 -18.49
C ARG A 182 14.52 -15.61 -18.07
N ILE A 183 14.50 -15.28 -16.77
CA ILE A 183 15.29 -14.17 -16.21
C ILE A 183 16.78 -14.50 -16.33
N ALA A 184 17.19 -15.70 -15.89
CA ALA A 184 18.59 -16.11 -15.91
C ALA A 184 19.19 -16.13 -17.32
N SER A 185 18.45 -16.56 -18.34
CA SER A 185 18.91 -16.61 -19.74
C SER A 185 19.14 -15.24 -20.38
N ARG A 186 18.60 -14.17 -19.78
CA ARG A 186 18.78 -12.79 -20.26
C ARG A 186 19.99 -12.10 -19.62
N LEU A 187 20.64 -12.74 -18.65
CA LEU A 187 21.84 -12.21 -17.99
C LEU A 187 23.09 -12.61 -18.80
N ASP A 188 23.98 -11.65 -19.02
CA ASP A 188 25.31 -11.95 -19.55
C ASP A 188 26.22 -12.57 -18.46
N LEU A 189 27.38 -13.08 -18.89
CA LEU A 189 28.33 -13.76 -17.98
C LEU A 189 28.90 -12.81 -16.92
N VAL A 190 29.05 -11.52 -17.26
CA VAL A 190 29.58 -10.49 -16.36
C VAL A 190 28.56 -10.20 -15.25
N ALA A 191 27.29 -10.01 -15.60
CA ALA A 191 26.18 -9.83 -14.67
C ALA A 191 26.02 -11.05 -13.78
N CYS A 192 26.06 -12.27 -14.34
CA CYS A 192 26.04 -13.51 -13.54
C CYS A 192 27.15 -13.53 -12.47
N THR A 193 28.38 -13.21 -12.86
CA THR A 193 29.54 -13.17 -11.96
C THR A 193 29.39 -12.11 -10.88
N ARG A 194 28.93 -10.90 -11.25
CA ARG A 194 28.67 -9.81 -10.30
C ARG A 194 27.58 -10.17 -9.30
N LEU A 195 26.48 -10.77 -9.76
CA LEU A 195 25.38 -11.23 -8.91
C LEU A 195 25.85 -12.32 -7.93
N ASP A 196 26.53 -13.35 -8.42
CA ASP A 196 27.03 -14.44 -7.59
C ASP A 196 27.99 -13.91 -6.49
N ARG A 197 28.84 -12.93 -6.83
CA ARG A 197 29.75 -12.25 -5.89
C ARG A 197 29.03 -11.53 -4.74
N LEU A 198 27.79 -11.07 -4.91
CA LEU A 198 27.04 -10.41 -3.83
C LEU A 198 26.85 -11.31 -2.60
N THR A 199 26.81 -12.62 -2.82
CA THR A 199 26.60 -13.62 -1.76
C THR A 199 27.89 -14.10 -1.10
N THR A 200 29.05 -13.79 -1.69
CA THR A 200 30.37 -14.23 -1.18
C THR A 200 31.23 -13.08 -0.69
N GLU A 201 31.05 -11.87 -1.21
CA GLU A 201 31.77 -10.69 -0.77
C GLU A 201 31.30 -10.25 0.61
N MET A 202 32.23 -10.21 1.55
CA MET A 202 32.01 -9.78 2.93
C MET A 202 32.52 -8.35 3.13
N LEU A 203 31.72 -7.54 3.82
CA LEU A 203 32.05 -6.18 4.23
C LEU A 203 32.51 -6.15 5.69
N PRO A 204 33.12 -5.04 6.14
CA PRO A 204 33.44 -4.86 7.55
C PRO A 204 32.22 -5.13 8.44
N GLY A 205 32.44 -5.88 9.54
CA GLY A 205 31.37 -6.37 10.41
C GLY A 205 30.78 -7.72 9.99
N ALA A 206 31.44 -8.46 9.08
CA ALA A 206 31.04 -9.81 8.65
C ALA A 206 29.62 -9.87 8.05
N ILE A 207 29.23 -8.84 7.30
CA ILE A 207 27.96 -8.77 6.58
C ILE A 207 28.24 -8.95 5.08
N SER A 208 27.51 -9.83 4.40
CA SER A 208 27.65 -9.97 2.95
C SER A 208 27.15 -8.73 2.20
N ARG A 209 27.70 -8.48 1.01
CA ARG A 209 27.27 -7.37 0.13
C ARG A 209 25.75 -7.41 -0.13
N PHE A 210 25.18 -8.59 -0.32
CA PHE A 210 23.74 -8.78 -0.48
C PHE A 210 22.94 -8.28 0.73
N ILE A 211 23.32 -8.66 1.96
CA ILE A 211 22.62 -8.24 3.17
C ILE A 211 22.78 -6.73 3.42
N TRP A 212 23.93 -6.16 3.08
CA TRP A 212 24.14 -4.71 3.15
C TRP A 212 23.19 -3.93 2.22
N LEU A 213 22.94 -4.43 1.01
CA LEU A 213 22.00 -3.85 0.04
C LEU A 213 20.54 -3.96 0.49
N ARG A 214 20.18 -5.06 1.18
CA ARG A 214 18.83 -5.28 1.71
C ARG A 214 18.41 -4.25 2.76
N ARG A 215 19.37 -3.66 3.49
CA ARG A 215 19.10 -2.67 4.56
C ARG A 215 18.74 -1.30 3.97
N ILE A 216 17.46 -1.11 3.68
CA ILE A 216 16.89 0.11 3.09
C ILE A 216 16.00 0.77 4.13
N GLU A 217 16.55 1.73 4.87
CA GLU A 217 15.81 2.45 5.91
C GLU A 217 16.02 3.97 5.73
N PRO A 218 14.94 4.75 5.60
CA PRO A 218 15.04 6.20 5.52
C PRO A 218 15.63 6.78 6.81
N GLY A 219 16.62 7.66 6.66
CA GLY A 219 17.24 8.38 7.79
C GLY A 219 16.64 9.75 8.02
N ASN A 220 17.31 10.57 8.83
CA ASN A 220 16.89 11.94 9.11
C ASN A 220 18.06 12.95 9.06
N ASN A 221 19.24 12.54 8.61
CA ASN A 221 20.45 13.36 8.58
C ASN A 221 21.29 13.07 7.33
N SER A 222 22.25 13.96 7.03
CA SER A 222 23.08 13.86 5.82
C SER A 222 23.96 12.61 5.77
N ALA A 223 24.33 12.02 6.91
CA ALA A 223 25.12 10.79 6.95
C ALA A 223 24.28 9.58 6.52
N ALA A 224 23.03 9.50 7.00
CA ALA A 224 22.09 8.47 6.57
C ALA A 224 21.75 8.61 5.07
N ALA A 225 21.56 9.84 4.58
CA ALA A 225 21.38 10.09 3.14
C ALA A 225 22.57 9.56 2.33
N ASN A 226 23.80 9.87 2.73
CA ASN A 226 25.00 9.38 2.04
C ASN A 226 25.14 7.85 2.09
N ARG A 227 24.80 7.18 3.20
CA ARG A 227 24.79 5.70 3.28
C ARG A 227 23.79 5.06 2.31
N LEU A 228 22.64 5.69 2.09
CA LEU A 228 21.68 5.23 1.08
C LEU A 228 22.18 5.52 -0.33
N LEU A 229 22.84 6.66 -0.56
CA LEU A 229 23.47 6.98 -1.85
C LEU A 229 24.60 6.00 -2.20
N ASP A 230 25.41 5.57 -1.23
CA ASP A 230 26.44 4.54 -1.44
C ASP A 230 25.82 3.24 -1.98
N ARG A 231 24.65 2.86 -1.46
CA ARG A 231 23.90 1.68 -1.92
C ARG A 231 23.31 1.91 -3.30
N LEU A 232 22.65 3.05 -3.51
CA LEU A 232 22.00 3.37 -4.78
C LEU A 232 23.01 3.40 -5.93
N GLU A 233 24.18 4.01 -5.72
CA GLU A 233 25.26 4.04 -6.69
C GLU A 233 25.80 2.64 -6.98
N PHE A 234 26.00 1.80 -5.94
CA PHE A 234 26.38 0.40 -6.13
C PHE A 234 25.34 -0.36 -6.96
N LEU A 235 24.06 -0.25 -6.61
CA LEU A 235 22.96 -0.93 -7.31
C LEU A 235 22.89 -0.51 -8.78
N ARG A 236 23.13 0.76 -9.08
CA ARG A 236 23.17 1.28 -10.45
C ARG A 236 24.40 0.83 -11.22
N ALA A 237 25.55 0.75 -10.57
CA ALA A 237 26.78 0.23 -11.18
C ALA A 237 26.67 -1.25 -11.59
N MET A 238 25.73 -2.01 -11.00
CA MET A 238 25.40 -3.37 -11.46
C MET A 238 24.83 -3.39 -12.88
N ASN A 239 24.28 -2.27 -13.36
CA ASN A 239 23.79 -2.07 -14.73
C ASN A 239 22.77 -3.12 -15.19
N LEU A 240 21.85 -3.51 -14.30
CA LEU A 240 20.76 -4.42 -14.61
C LEU A 240 19.54 -3.63 -15.12
N ASP A 241 19.12 -3.91 -16.35
CA ASP A 241 17.94 -3.28 -16.95
C ASP A 241 16.64 -3.97 -16.50
N ALA A 242 15.58 -3.19 -16.29
CA ALA A 242 14.23 -3.67 -16.01
C ALA A 242 13.70 -4.58 -17.14
N ARG A 243 14.21 -4.45 -18.37
CA ARG A 243 13.91 -5.36 -19.49
C ARG A 243 14.21 -6.84 -19.18
N LEU A 244 15.11 -7.12 -18.23
CA LEU A 244 15.35 -8.48 -17.73
C LEU A 244 14.05 -9.14 -17.20
N LEU A 245 13.14 -8.33 -16.67
CA LEU A 245 11.86 -8.73 -16.11
C LEU A 245 10.70 -8.65 -17.12
N GLY A 246 10.97 -8.38 -18.40
CA GLY A 246 9.94 -8.34 -19.45
C GLY A 246 9.17 -9.67 -19.53
N ASP A 247 7.86 -9.62 -19.78
CA ASP A 247 6.99 -10.81 -19.83
C ASP A 247 6.93 -11.64 -18.53
N VAL A 248 7.42 -11.10 -17.41
CA VAL A 248 7.23 -11.69 -16.07
C VAL A 248 6.10 -10.95 -15.38
N PRO A 249 5.03 -11.65 -14.94
CA PRO A 249 3.92 -10.99 -14.26
C PRO A 249 4.39 -10.24 -13.00
N PRO A 250 3.88 -9.02 -12.71
CA PRO A 250 4.34 -8.20 -11.58
C PRO A 250 4.24 -8.92 -10.22
N HIS A 251 3.19 -9.73 -10.01
CA HIS A 251 3.04 -10.50 -8.78
C HIS A 251 4.14 -11.57 -8.61
N ARG A 252 4.72 -12.09 -9.70
CA ARG A 252 5.86 -13.02 -9.69
C ARG A 252 7.16 -12.31 -9.36
N VAL A 253 7.38 -11.11 -9.90
CA VAL A 253 8.50 -10.24 -9.51
C VAL A 253 8.44 -9.94 -8.01
N ALA A 254 7.29 -9.49 -7.53
CA ALA A 254 7.09 -9.22 -6.10
C ALA A 254 7.34 -10.46 -5.22
N ARG A 255 6.98 -11.66 -5.69
CA ARG A 255 7.26 -12.91 -5.00
C ARG A 255 8.75 -13.22 -4.93
N LEU A 256 9.49 -13.09 -6.04
CA LEU A 256 10.93 -13.32 -6.09
C LEU A 256 11.69 -12.31 -5.22
N ARG A 257 11.29 -11.03 -5.23
CA ARG A 257 11.80 -10.00 -4.31
C ARG A 257 11.65 -10.42 -2.86
N ARG A 258 10.42 -10.81 -2.46
CA ARG A 258 10.13 -11.28 -1.10
C ARG A 258 10.93 -12.54 -0.72
N GLN A 259 11.21 -13.43 -1.67
CA GLN A 259 12.09 -14.57 -1.41
C GLN A 259 13.51 -14.10 -1.07
N GLY A 260 14.09 -13.20 -1.86
CA GLY A 260 15.43 -12.66 -1.59
C GLY A 260 15.52 -11.86 -0.29
N GLU A 261 14.45 -11.16 0.09
CA GLU A 261 14.37 -10.48 1.39
C GLU A 261 14.41 -11.45 2.58
N ARG A 262 13.96 -12.70 2.39
CA ARG A 262 13.95 -13.71 3.45
C ARG A 262 15.22 -14.55 3.51
N TYR A 263 15.88 -14.81 2.39
CA TYR A 263 17.11 -15.61 2.41
C TYR A 263 18.31 -14.83 2.98
N PHE A 264 19.19 -15.54 3.67
CA PHE A 264 20.57 -15.11 3.91
C PHE A 264 21.49 -15.57 2.77
N ALA A 265 22.72 -15.07 2.75
CA ALA A 265 23.64 -15.30 1.63
C ALA A 265 24.06 -16.77 1.48
N ASP A 266 24.18 -17.52 2.57
CA ASP A 266 24.31 -18.97 2.61
C ASP A 266 23.10 -19.67 1.99
N GLY A 267 21.88 -19.36 2.46
CA GLY A 267 20.66 -19.96 1.94
C GLY A 267 20.42 -19.68 0.45
N LEU A 268 20.88 -18.54 -0.07
CA LEU A 268 20.89 -18.27 -1.52
C LEU A 268 21.91 -19.11 -2.28
N ARG A 269 23.09 -19.38 -1.71
CA ARG A 269 24.15 -20.18 -2.35
C ARG A 269 23.75 -21.64 -2.52
N ASP A 270 22.93 -22.16 -1.62
CA ASP A 270 22.38 -23.53 -1.69
C ASP A 270 21.34 -23.72 -2.82
N LEU A 271 20.85 -22.62 -3.41
CA LEU A 271 19.92 -22.68 -4.54
C LEU A 271 20.65 -22.97 -5.86
N GLY A 272 19.93 -23.61 -6.79
CA GLY A 272 20.39 -23.76 -8.17
C GLY A 272 20.67 -22.41 -8.85
N ALA A 273 21.64 -22.38 -9.77
CA ALA A 273 22.19 -21.15 -10.34
C ALA A 273 21.13 -20.23 -10.95
N ASP A 274 20.23 -20.76 -11.79
CA ASP A 274 19.17 -19.97 -12.44
C ASP A 274 18.26 -19.29 -11.41
N ARG A 275 17.83 -20.05 -10.40
CA ARG A 275 16.97 -19.58 -9.33
C ARG A 275 17.64 -18.51 -8.48
N ARG A 276 18.88 -18.77 -8.04
CA ARG A 276 19.69 -17.81 -7.27
C ARG A 276 19.82 -16.50 -8.05
N ARG A 277 20.21 -16.56 -9.32
CA ARG A 277 20.43 -15.39 -10.17
C ARG A 277 19.14 -14.64 -10.47
N ALA A 278 18.02 -15.33 -10.69
CA ALA A 278 16.72 -14.69 -10.88
C ALA A 278 16.28 -13.91 -9.63
N ILE A 279 16.40 -14.51 -8.44
CA ILE A 279 16.10 -13.83 -7.17
C ILE A 279 17.00 -12.61 -6.99
N LEU A 280 18.31 -12.77 -7.18
CA LEU A 280 19.27 -11.68 -7.03
C LEU A 280 19.01 -10.54 -8.03
N ALA A 281 18.79 -10.86 -9.31
CA ALA A 281 18.50 -9.86 -10.34
C ALA A 281 17.23 -9.06 -10.01
N VAL A 282 16.15 -9.75 -9.62
CA VAL A 282 14.90 -9.10 -9.17
C VAL A 282 15.17 -8.20 -7.96
N CYS A 283 15.89 -8.68 -6.95
CA CYS A 283 16.19 -7.89 -5.76
C CYS A 283 16.99 -6.65 -6.09
N ILE A 284 18.02 -6.73 -6.94
CA ILE A 284 18.85 -5.57 -7.30
C ILE A 284 18.04 -4.52 -8.05
N ILE A 285 17.19 -4.93 -9.00
CA ILE A 285 16.32 -4.00 -9.75
C ILE A 285 15.33 -3.33 -8.79
N GLU A 286 14.62 -4.12 -7.96
CA GLU A 286 13.61 -3.60 -7.04
C GLU A 286 14.21 -2.77 -5.89
N TRP A 287 15.36 -3.16 -5.37
CA TRP A 287 16.06 -2.43 -4.31
C TRP A 287 16.69 -1.13 -4.81
N ALA A 288 17.06 -1.03 -6.10
CA ALA A 288 17.48 0.25 -6.67
C ALA A 288 16.35 1.28 -6.60
N THR A 289 15.13 0.85 -6.96
CA THR A 289 13.89 1.64 -6.86
C THR A 289 13.58 1.99 -5.41
N ALA A 290 13.54 1.01 -4.52
CA ALA A 290 13.24 1.23 -3.09
C ALA A 290 14.29 2.11 -2.40
N THR A 291 15.57 1.98 -2.75
CA THR A 291 16.64 2.83 -2.19
C THR A 291 16.51 4.26 -2.68
N ALA A 292 16.15 4.50 -3.95
CA ALA A 292 15.87 5.85 -4.45
C ALA A 292 14.70 6.50 -3.69
N ASP A 293 13.63 5.74 -3.43
CA ASP A 293 12.49 6.21 -2.63
C ASP A 293 12.89 6.54 -1.20
N ALA A 294 13.72 5.70 -0.57
CA ALA A 294 14.23 5.95 0.78
C ALA A 294 15.18 7.17 0.85
N VAL A 295 15.94 7.45 -0.22
CA VAL A 295 16.76 8.67 -0.33
C VAL A 295 15.86 9.92 -0.36
N ILE A 296 14.77 9.90 -1.14
CA ILE A 296 13.81 11.01 -1.19
C ILE A 296 13.12 11.19 0.16
N GLU A 297 12.69 10.11 0.80
CA GLU A 297 12.08 10.19 2.14
C GLU A 297 13.08 10.72 3.18
N THR A 298 14.35 10.33 3.10
CA THR A 298 15.41 10.89 3.95
C THR A 298 15.57 12.39 3.72
N HIS A 299 15.55 12.83 2.45
CA HIS A 299 15.58 14.24 2.10
C HIS A 299 14.38 14.99 2.71
N ASP A 300 13.17 14.45 2.57
CA ASP A 300 11.95 15.00 3.17
C ASP A 300 12.08 15.17 4.69
N ARG A 301 12.53 14.12 5.40
CA ARG A 301 12.77 14.16 6.85
C ARG A 301 13.82 15.21 7.23
N ILE A 302 14.87 15.41 6.43
CA ILE A 302 15.88 16.44 6.63
C ILE A 302 15.29 17.85 6.47
N VAL A 303 14.51 18.10 5.41
CA VAL A 303 13.84 19.39 5.19
C VAL A 303 12.87 19.69 6.34
N GLY A 304 12.07 18.70 6.75
CA GLY A 304 11.14 18.83 7.87
C GLY A 304 11.84 19.09 9.21
N ARG A 305 13.04 18.53 9.43
CA ARG A 305 13.87 18.87 10.60
C ARG A 305 14.38 20.31 10.51
N THR A 306 14.93 20.73 9.36
CA THR A 306 15.44 22.09 9.15
C THR A 306 14.35 23.14 9.38
N TRP A 307 13.12 22.89 8.93
CA TRP A 307 11.98 23.77 9.22
C TRP A 307 11.65 23.85 10.72
N ARG A 308 11.63 22.70 11.42
CA ARG A 308 11.33 22.68 12.86
C ARG A 308 12.40 23.39 13.67
N GLU A 309 13.67 23.22 13.34
CA GLU A 309 14.79 23.94 13.98
C GLU A 309 14.68 25.45 13.75
N ALA A 310 14.33 25.88 12.52
CA ALA A 310 14.13 27.29 12.19
C ALA A 310 12.94 27.90 12.96
N LYS A 311 11.82 27.17 13.01
CA LYS A 311 10.64 27.55 13.80
C LYS A 311 10.95 27.62 15.29
N GLN A 312 11.67 26.64 15.84
CA GLN A 312 12.05 26.65 17.24
C GLN A 312 12.94 27.86 17.58
N LEU A 313 13.90 28.19 16.72
CA LEU A 313 14.74 29.38 16.90
C LEU A 313 13.92 30.67 16.88
N HIS A 314 12.99 30.78 15.93
CA HIS A 314 12.05 31.89 15.86
C HIS A 314 11.20 32.00 17.13
N ASP A 315 10.60 30.89 17.58
CA ASP A 315 9.71 30.88 18.75
C ASP A 315 10.47 31.21 20.05
N VAL A 316 11.73 30.77 20.18
CA VAL A 316 12.61 31.15 21.30
C VAL A 316 12.91 32.65 21.27
N ARG A 317 13.31 33.20 20.11
CA ARG A 317 13.57 34.65 19.97
C ARG A 317 12.33 35.48 20.26
N ALA A 318 11.17 35.06 19.74
CA ALA A 318 9.90 35.71 20.03
C ALA A 318 9.55 35.67 21.53
N ALA A 319 9.87 34.57 22.22
CA ALA A 319 9.68 34.43 23.66
C ALA A 319 10.61 35.35 24.48
N GLU A 320 11.90 35.40 24.14
CA GLU A 320 12.89 36.28 24.79
C GLU A 320 12.52 37.77 24.62
N THR A 321 11.93 38.11 23.47
CA THR A 321 11.51 39.47 23.11
C THR A 321 10.29 39.96 23.93
N ARG A 322 9.50 39.06 24.53
CA ARG A 322 8.27 39.44 25.28
C ARG A 322 8.52 40.38 26.46
N GLY A 323 9.62 40.18 27.17
CA GLY A 323 10.00 41.04 28.29
C GLY A 323 10.28 42.48 27.83
N GLY A 324 11.03 42.61 26.73
CA GLY A 324 11.30 43.91 26.10
C GLY A 324 10.03 44.58 25.56
N VAL A 325 9.12 43.82 24.98
CA VAL A 325 7.81 44.32 24.49
C VAL A 325 6.99 44.86 25.65
N THR A 326 6.86 44.09 26.73
CA THR A 326 6.11 44.50 27.92
C THR A 326 6.71 45.77 28.54
N ALA A 327 8.04 45.82 28.69
CA ALA A 327 8.71 47.01 29.22
C ALA A 327 8.53 48.24 28.32
N THR A 328 8.60 48.08 27.00
CA THR A 328 8.43 49.18 26.03
C THR A 328 6.99 49.68 26.00
N LEU A 329 6.00 48.79 26.05
CA LEU A 329 4.58 49.15 26.14
C LEU A 329 4.25 49.86 27.46
N SER A 330 4.81 49.40 28.58
CA SER A 330 4.70 50.09 29.86
C SER A 330 5.32 51.48 29.82
N GLY A 331 6.48 51.63 29.15
CA GLY A 331 7.12 52.94 28.93
C GLY A 331 6.23 53.90 28.12
N PHE A 332 5.63 53.44 27.02
CA PHE A 332 4.65 54.25 26.27
C PHE A 332 3.40 54.57 27.08
N THR A 333 2.94 53.65 27.93
CA THR A 333 1.76 53.87 28.78
C THR A 333 2.04 54.95 29.82
N ALA A 334 3.21 54.92 30.48
CA ALA A 334 3.61 55.93 31.45
C ALA A 334 3.79 57.31 30.80
N LEU A 335 4.38 57.36 29.61
CA LEU A 335 4.50 58.60 28.83
C LEU A 335 3.13 59.13 28.39
N GLY A 336 2.24 58.25 27.93
CA GLY A 336 0.86 58.59 27.57
C GLY A 336 0.05 59.13 28.75
N GLN A 337 0.17 58.51 29.93
CA GLN A 337 -0.48 58.98 31.16
C GLN A 337 0.00 60.38 31.54
N SER A 338 1.32 60.62 31.53
CA SER A 338 1.89 61.95 31.83
C SER A 338 1.40 63.03 30.85
N LEU A 339 1.24 62.69 29.58
CA LEU A 339 0.70 63.61 28.57
C LEU A 339 -0.80 63.88 28.77
N LEU A 340 -1.58 62.86 29.12
CA LEU A 340 -3.02 62.98 29.38
C LEU A 340 -3.31 63.80 30.64
N GLU A 341 -2.54 63.60 31.71
CA GLU A 341 -2.61 64.40 32.94
C GLU A 341 -2.29 65.87 32.65
N ALA A 342 -1.18 66.15 31.96
CA ALA A 342 -0.82 67.51 31.59
C ALA A 342 -1.88 68.18 30.69
N HIS A 343 -2.50 67.43 29.78
CA HIS A 343 -3.59 67.94 28.96
C HIS A 343 -4.85 68.28 29.78
N GLY A 344 -5.21 67.42 30.75
CA GLY A 344 -6.35 67.62 31.64
C GLY A 344 -6.18 68.83 32.57
N ASP A 345 -4.95 69.07 33.02
CA ASP A 345 -4.60 70.19 33.92
C ASP A 345 -4.29 71.50 33.17
N GLY A 346 -4.38 71.52 31.83
CA GLY A 346 -4.03 72.68 31.00
C GLY A 346 -2.54 73.05 31.03
N ALA A 347 -1.68 72.12 31.43
CA ALA A 347 -0.24 72.29 31.54
C ALA A 347 0.48 72.07 30.19
N SER A 348 1.72 72.57 30.08
CA SER A 348 2.56 72.38 28.89
C SER A 348 2.89 70.91 28.68
N LEU A 349 2.53 70.39 27.50
CA LEU A 349 2.86 69.02 27.06
C LEU A 349 4.39 68.84 26.89
N GLU A 350 5.10 69.90 26.51
CA GLU A 350 6.55 69.87 26.36
C GLU A 350 7.24 69.63 27.71
N ASP A 351 6.77 70.31 28.76
CA ASP A 351 7.25 70.12 30.14
C ASP A 351 6.85 68.76 30.71
N ALA A 352 5.75 68.18 30.24
CA ALA A 352 5.31 66.84 30.62
C ALA A 352 6.23 65.75 30.06
N VAL A 353 6.65 65.88 28.78
CA VAL A 353 7.65 64.97 28.18
C VAL A 353 9.01 65.13 28.86
N ALA A 354 9.42 66.37 29.16
CA ALA A 354 10.66 66.64 29.89
C ALA A 354 10.68 65.99 31.29
N ARG A 355 9.54 66.01 32.01
CA ARG A 355 9.39 65.41 33.35
C ARG A 355 9.26 63.89 33.33
N ALA A 356 8.64 63.30 32.32
CA ALA A 356 8.35 61.86 32.27
C ALA A 356 9.55 60.97 31.88
N ALA A 357 10.63 61.56 31.34
CA ALA A 357 11.99 60.99 31.14
C ALA A 357 12.78 61.68 30.00
N GLY A 358 12.21 62.71 29.34
CA GLY A 358 12.86 63.50 28.30
C GLY A 358 12.76 62.90 26.88
N TRP A 359 13.02 63.74 25.87
CA TRP A 359 12.96 63.39 24.44
C TRP A 359 13.90 62.24 24.04
N ASP A 360 15.02 62.07 24.74
CA ASP A 360 15.95 60.96 24.53
C ASP A 360 15.37 59.60 24.96
N HIS A 361 14.52 59.59 25.98
CA HIS A 361 13.83 58.38 26.40
C HIS A 361 12.75 57.99 25.40
N LEU A 362 11.95 58.95 24.91
CA LEU A 362 10.96 58.70 23.85
C LEU A 362 11.63 58.18 22.57
N SER A 363 12.75 58.78 22.16
CA SER A 363 13.53 58.33 21.00
C SER A 363 14.01 56.89 21.16
N ARG A 364 14.45 56.51 22.36
CA ARG A 364 14.82 55.11 22.68
C ARG A 364 13.63 54.18 22.67
N LEU A 365 12.49 54.55 23.26
CA LEU A 365 11.26 53.74 23.23
C LEU A 365 10.81 53.47 21.79
N VAL A 366 10.83 54.48 20.92
CA VAL A 366 10.47 54.33 19.49
C VAL A 366 11.47 53.42 18.77
N ALA A 367 12.77 53.61 18.98
CA ALA A 367 13.80 52.77 18.38
C ALA A 367 13.68 51.30 18.83
N THR A 368 13.51 51.08 20.14
CA THR A 368 13.31 49.74 20.72
C THR A 368 12.01 49.12 20.20
N ALA A 369 10.90 49.85 20.18
CA ALA A 369 9.63 49.36 19.66
C ALA A 369 9.73 48.92 18.20
N ARG A 370 10.46 49.67 17.37
CA ARG A 370 10.72 49.30 15.97
C ARG A 370 11.50 47.99 15.87
N ILE A 371 12.61 47.85 16.62
CA ILE A 371 13.41 46.61 16.64
C ILE A 371 12.57 45.41 17.10
N LEU A 372 11.78 45.58 18.17
CA LEU A 372 10.93 44.51 18.71
C LEU A 372 9.82 44.13 17.74
N THR A 373 9.21 45.11 17.06
CA THR A 373 8.17 44.88 16.04
C THR A 373 8.74 44.15 14.83
N ASP A 374 9.93 44.54 14.35
CA ASP A 374 10.62 43.86 13.27
C ASP A 374 10.98 42.42 13.65
N THR A 375 11.41 42.19 14.89
CA THR A 375 11.77 40.84 15.40
C THR A 375 10.55 39.93 15.57
N LEU A 376 9.41 40.47 16.04
CA LEU A 376 8.16 39.71 16.18
C LEU A 376 7.42 39.50 14.85
N GLY A 377 7.67 40.38 13.87
CA GLY A 377 7.14 40.28 12.52
C GLY A 377 7.97 39.37 11.61
N ASP A 378 9.11 38.87 12.08
CA ASP A 378 10.00 37.99 11.32
C ASP A 378 9.33 36.64 11.04
N ASP A 379 9.64 36.01 9.92
CA ASP A 379 9.07 34.71 9.54
C ASP A 379 10.08 33.60 9.90
N PRO A 380 9.66 32.40 10.36
CA PRO A 380 10.57 31.26 10.52
C PRO A 380 11.46 30.97 9.30
N LEU A 381 11.03 31.35 8.10
CA LEU A 381 11.84 31.31 6.87
C LEU A 381 13.14 32.11 6.95
N ALA A 382 13.25 33.11 7.81
CA ALA A 382 14.49 33.86 8.00
C ALA A 382 15.64 33.01 8.56
N HIS A 383 15.33 31.88 9.19
CA HIS A 383 16.29 31.01 9.89
C HIS A 383 16.54 29.66 9.21
N VAL A 384 16.02 29.44 8.00
CA VAL A 384 16.19 28.16 7.27
C VAL A 384 17.57 28.01 6.62
N ASP A 385 18.32 29.10 6.49
CA ASP A 385 19.66 29.15 5.93
C ASP A 385 20.68 28.27 6.68
N GLN A 386 20.47 28.03 7.97
CA GLN A 386 21.24 27.07 8.77
C GLN A 386 21.25 25.65 8.16
N GLY A 387 20.24 25.32 7.34
CA GLY A 387 20.15 24.06 6.61
C GLY A 387 21.13 23.94 5.43
N TYR A 388 21.71 25.03 4.93
CA TYR A 388 22.53 25.06 3.72
C TYR A 388 23.67 24.02 3.74
N HIS A 389 24.51 24.05 4.78
CA HIS A 389 25.63 23.10 4.89
C HIS A 389 25.15 21.65 5.03
N ARG A 390 23.97 21.42 5.61
CA ARG A 390 23.37 20.08 5.74
C ARG A 390 22.98 19.53 4.37
N PHE A 391 22.37 20.35 3.52
CA PHE A 391 21.99 19.98 2.16
C PHE A 391 23.22 19.75 1.28
N ARG A 392 24.21 20.66 1.29
CA ARG A 392 25.43 20.56 0.48
C ARG A 392 26.22 19.26 0.68
N ARG A 393 26.11 18.62 1.85
CA ARG A 393 26.75 17.33 2.17
C ARG A 393 26.22 16.13 1.37
N TYR A 394 25.01 16.20 0.80
CA TYR A 394 24.42 15.07 0.07
C TYR A 394 23.65 15.47 -1.19
N ALA A 395 23.07 16.66 -1.25
CA ALA A 395 22.14 17.07 -2.31
C ALA A 395 22.77 16.98 -3.71
N PRO A 396 23.97 17.53 -4.02
CA PRO A 396 24.53 17.40 -5.37
C PRO A 396 24.70 15.94 -5.81
N ARG A 397 25.10 15.07 -4.89
CA ARG A 397 25.26 13.63 -5.13
C ARG A 397 23.91 12.93 -5.34
N MET A 398 22.94 13.25 -4.49
CA MET A 398 21.57 12.77 -4.61
C MET A 398 20.97 13.13 -5.96
N LEU A 399 21.07 14.39 -6.38
CA LEU A 399 20.44 14.88 -7.60
C LEU A 399 21.08 14.31 -8.87
N ARG A 400 22.39 14.02 -8.87
CA ARG A 400 23.03 13.27 -9.97
C ARG A 400 22.59 11.81 -10.03
N CYS A 401 22.28 11.22 -8.88
CA CYS A 401 21.72 9.88 -8.85
C CYS A 401 20.28 9.93 -9.34
N LEU A 402 19.39 10.72 -8.75
CA LEU A 402 17.96 10.66 -9.08
C LEU A 402 17.68 11.10 -10.53
N HIS A 403 17.09 10.21 -11.34
CA HIS A 403 16.65 10.53 -12.71
C HIS A 403 15.29 11.22 -12.63
N LEU A 404 15.31 12.52 -12.38
CA LEU A 404 14.11 13.33 -12.18
C LEU A 404 13.49 13.76 -13.51
N GLN A 405 12.17 13.66 -13.58
CA GLN A 405 11.32 14.22 -14.62
C GLN A 405 10.36 15.21 -13.99
N ALA A 406 9.83 16.15 -14.77
CA ALA A 406 8.98 17.22 -14.26
C ALA A 406 7.82 17.51 -15.21
N ALA A 407 6.69 17.92 -14.65
CA ALA A 407 5.60 18.51 -15.38
C ALA A 407 6.05 19.85 -16.00
N SER A 408 5.37 20.31 -17.04
CA SER A 408 5.72 21.58 -17.71
C SER A 408 5.79 22.75 -16.72
N ALA A 409 4.86 22.81 -15.76
CA ALA A 409 4.82 23.85 -14.72
C ALA A 409 6.00 23.80 -13.74
N ALA A 410 6.63 22.65 -13.55
CA ALA A 410 7.75 22.46 -12.62
C ALA A 410 9.12 22.48 -13.32
N ARG A 411 9.16 22.77 -14.63
CA ARG A 411 10.42 22.80 -15.39
C ARG A 411 11.44 23.81 -14.85
N PRO A 412 11.08 25.06 -14.48
CA PRO A 412 12.03 25.99 -13.88
C PRO A 412 12.67 25.46 -12.58
N LEU A 413 11.91 24.72 -11.77
CA LEU A 413 12.43 24.07 -10.56
C LEU A 413 13.43 22.96 -10.92
N LEU A 414 13.10 22.12 -11.91
CA LEU A 414 13.99 21.07 -12.36
C LEU A 414 15.32 21.62 -12.91
N ASP A 415 15.29 22.72 -13.65
CA ASP A 415 16.51 23.34 -14.17
C ASP A 415 17.40 23.87 -13.03
N ALA A 416 16.81 24.47 -11.98
CA ALA A 416 17.55 24.87 -10.77
C ALA A 416 18.11 23.66 -10.00
N VAL A 417 17.37 22.55 -9.92
CA VAL A 417 17.83 21.28 -9.35
C VAL A 417 19.01 20.71 -10.13
N ILE A 418 18.98 20.76 -11.46
CA ILE A 418 20.09 20.32 -12.32
C ILE A 418 21.36 21.15 -12.05
N ALA A 419 21.23 22.48 -11.92
CA ALA A 419 22.37 23.34 -11.59
C ALA A 419 23.04 22.96 -10.25
N ILE A 420 22.25 22.63 -9.21
CA ILE A 420 22.80 22.13 -7.93
C ILE A 420 23.50 20.77 -8.13
N ALA A 421 22.95 19.90 -8.99
CA ALA A 421 23.52 18.59 -9.29
C ALA A 421 24.88 18.68 -9.98
N THR A 422 25.05 19.60 -10.93
CA THR A 422 26.30 19.84 -11.68
C THR A 422 27.28 20.74 -10.94
N LYS A 423 26.83 21.39 -9.86
CA LYS A 423 27.55 22.46 -9.13
C LYS A 423 27.76 23.72 -9.98
N ASP A 424 26.89 23.95 -10.95
CA ASP A 424 26.87 25.18 -11.73
C ASP A 424 26.21 26.32 -10.95
N ALA A 425 26.29 27.54 -11.48
CA ALA A 425 25.55 28.67 -10.95
C ALA A 425 24.04 28.45 -11.10
N LEU A 426 23.27 28.73 -10.05
CA LEU A 426 21.81 28.70 -10.13
C LEU A 426 21.30 29.75 -11.13
N PRO A 427 20.18 29.49 -11.82
CA PRO A 427 19.49 30.53 -12.59
C PRO A 427 19.23 31.75 -11.70
N ALA A 428 19.49 32.95 -12.24
CA ALA A 428 19.25 34.20 -11.52
C ALA A 428 17.75 34.46 -11.27
N THR A 429 16.88 33.81 -12.04
CA THR A 429 15.42 33.96 -11.96
C THR A 429 14.79 32.99 -10.97
N ASP A 430 14.00 33.50 -10.03
CA ASP A 430 13.22 32.70 -9.09
C ASP A 430 11.87 32.25 -9.68
N ASP A 431 11.84 31.82 -10.95
CA ASP A 431 10.61 31.51 -11.68
C ASP A 431 9.91 30.24 -11.18
N PHE A 432 10.65 29.40 -10.46
CA PHE A 432 10.08 28.24 -9.74
C PHE A 432 9.25 28.65 -8.52
N LEU A 433 9.36 29.90 -8.05
CA LEU A 433 8.55 30.43 -6.95
C LEU A 433 7.27 31.07 -7.48
N ARG A 434 6.15 30.77 -6.84
CA ARG A 434 4.88 31.48 -7.09
C ARG A 434 5.05 33.00 -6.84
N PRO A 435 4.34 33.88 -7.58
CA PRO A 435 4.49 35.33 -7.47
C PRO A 435 4.36 35.88 -6.05
N HIS A 436 3.44 35.34 -5.25
CA HIS A 436 3.17 35.76 -3.87
C HIS A 436 3.84 34.87 -2.80
N SER A 437 4.87 34.09 -3.17
CA SER A 437 5.56 33.21 -2.24
C SER A 437 6.30 34.00 -1.16
N LYS A 438 6.17 33.57 0.11
CA LYS A 438 6.97 34.11 1.22
C LYS A 438 8.48 33.96 0.99
N TRP A 439 8.91 32.91 0.29
CA TRP A 439 10.30 32.72 -0.11
C TRP A 439 10.83 33.86 -0.99
N ARG A 440 10.01 34.38 -1.91
CA ARG A 440 10.41 35.49 -2.79
C ARG A 440 10.58 36.80 -2.00
N ARG A 441 9.76 37.00 -0.96
CA ARG A 441 9.95 38.11 -0.01
C ARG A 441 11.28 37.96 0.75
N GLN A 442 11.57 36.76 1.24
CA GLN A 442 12.78 36.50 2.02
C GLN A 442 14.06 36.62 1.19
N LEU A 443 14.06 36.12 -0.05
CA LEU A 443 15.19 36.24 -0.97
C LEU A 443 15.51 37.71 -1.27
N ARG A 444 14.49 38.53 -1.53
CA ARG A 444 14.65 39.98 -1.72
C ARG A 444 15.18 40.68 -0.47
N ALA A 445 14.73 40.27 0.72
CA ALA A 445 15.14 40.88 1.98
C ALA A 445 16.62 40.63 2.33
N LYS A 446 17.16 39.45 1.98
CA LYS A 446 18.59 39.12 2.16
C LYS A 446 19.51 39.61 1.03
N GLY A 447 18.94 40.13 -0.06
CA GLY A 447 19.66 40.60 -1.25
C GLY A 447 19.76 39.52 -2.34
N ASP A 448 19.71 39.97 -3.61
CA ASP A 448 19.70 39.12 -4.81
C ASP A 448 20.98 38.28 -5.03
N ASP A 449 21.97 38.36 -4.13
CA ASP A 449 23.21 37.58 -4.20
C ASP A 449 23.29 36.43 -3.17
N ASP A 450 22.27 36.20 -2.33
CA ASP A 450 22.29 35.09 -1.38
C ASP A 450 21.99 33.74 -2.06
N ALA A 451 23.01 33.23 -2.76
CA ALA A 451 23.02 31.91 -3.39
C ALA A 451 22.71 30.77 -2.40
N ARG A 452 23.02 30.94 -1.11
CA ARG A 452 22.78 29.91 -0.09
C ARG A 452 21.30 29.76 0.19
N LEU A 453 20.59 30.88 0.38
CA LEU A 453 19.15 30.85 0.62
C LEU A 453 18.39 30.33 -0.62
N ARG A 454 18.85 30.67 -1.83
CA ARG A 454 18.27 30.10 -3.07
C ARG A 454 18.40 28.58 -3.12
N GLU A 455 19.56 28.01 -2.81
CA GLU A 455 19.73 26.55 -2.76
C GLU A 455 18.79 25.92 -1.73
N VAL A 456 18.67 26.51 -0.54
CA VAL A 456 17.74 26.03 0.48
C VAL A 456 16.30 26.07 -0.04
N ALA A 457 15.89 27.16 -0.70
CA ALA A 457 14.57 27.27 -1.30
C ALA A 457 14.31 26.18 -2.34
N VAL A 458 15.27 25.92 -3.24
CA VAL A 458 15.17 24.84 -4.24
C VAL A 458 14.99 23.48 -3.56
N MET A 459 15.75 23.19 -2.49
CA MET A 459 15.61 21.92 -1.76
C MET A 459 14.25 21.78 -1.07
N PHE A 460 13.67 22.85 -0.53
CA PHE A 460 12.31 22.82 0.05
C PHE A 460 11.25 22.61 -1.03
N HIS A 461 11.36 23.31 -2.16
CA HIS A 461 10.41 23.19 -3.27
C HIS A 461 10.53 21.85 -4.00
N LEU A 462 11.71 21.26 -4.08
CA LEU A 462 11.90 19.90 -4.59
C LEU A 462 11.13 18.87 -3.76
N ARG A 463 11.19 18.95 -2.42
CA ARG A 463 10.37 18.09 -1.55
C ARG A 463 8.88 18.23 -1.87
N ASP A 464 8.39 19.46 -2.01
CA ASP A 464 6.96 19.72 -2.25
C ASP A 464 6.53 19.24 -3.66
N ALA A 465 7.39 19.41 -4.66
CA ALA A 465 7.17 18.93 -6.02
C ALA A 465 7.18 17.40 -6.11
N LEU A 466 8.07 16.72 -5.37
CA LEU A 466 8.10 15.26 -5.27
C LEU A 466 6.87 14.70 -4.56
N ARG A 467 6.35 15.39 -3.53
CA ARG A 467 5.14 15.00 -2.81
C ARG A 467 3.85 15.18 -3.63
N SER A 468 3.81 16.22 -4.45
CA SER A 468 2.65 16.53 -5.31
C SER A 468 2.64 15.73 -6.62
N GLY A 469 3.77 15.14 -7.00
CA GLY A 469 3.95 14.47 -8.29
C GLY A 469 4.23 15.45 -9.45
N ASP A 470 4.51 16.72 -9.16
CA ASP A 470 4.94 17.72 -10.14
C ASP A 470 6.37 17.43 -10.66
N ILE A 471 7.19 16.82 -9.80
CA ILE A 471 8.46 16.18 -10.15
C ILE A 471 8.36 14.73 -9.72
N TRP A 472 8.81 13.80 -10.57
CA TRP A 472 8.77 12.37 -10.29
C TRP A 472 10.06 11.67 -10.76
N LEU A 473 10.20 10.42 -10.34
CA LEU A 473 11.22 9.49 -10.80
C LEU A 473 10.63 8.60 -11.89
N ASP A 474 11.37 8.40 -12.98
CA ASP A 474 10.97 7.51 -14.09
C ASP A 474 10.64 6.07 -13.62
N ARG A 475 11.36 5.59 -12.60
CA ARG A 475 11.22 4.24 -12.04
C ARG A 475 11.20 4.31 -10.51
N SER A 476 10.01 4.52 -9.94
CA SER A 476 9.74 4.62 -8.50
C SER A 476 8.36 4.06 -8.18
N HIS A 477 8.21 3.42 -7.01
CA HIS A 477 6.93 2.93 -6.54
C HIS A 477 6.13 4.04 -5.85
N ARG A 478 6.80 4.94 -5.12
CA ARG A 478 6.16 5.98 -4.31
C ARG A 478 6.18 7.38 -4.93
N TYR A 479 7.25 7.70 -5.63
CA TYR A 479 7.51 9.00 -6.28
C TYR A 479 7.58 8.85 -7.79
N GLY A 480 6.91 7.82 -8.34
CA GLY A 480 6.79 7.57 -9.76
C GLY A 480 5.79 8.49 -10.44
N ASP A 481 5.71 8.41 -11.77
CA ASP A 481 4.66 9.10 -12.51
C ASP A 481 3.27 8.55 -12.12
N LEU A 482 2.46 9.40 -11.49
CA LEU A 482 1.12 9.03 -11.02
C LEU A 482 0.22 8.52 -12.15
N ARG A 483 0.48 8.93 -13.40
CA ARG A 483 -0.27 8.47 -14.58
C ARG A 483 -0.15 6.96 -14.80
N ASN A 484 0.94 6.35 -14.36
CA ASN A 484 1.17 4.91 -14.50
C ASN A 484 0.32 4.06 -13.52
N VAL A 485 -0.23 4.68 -12.47
CA VAL A 485 -1.08 4.02 -11.47
C VAL A 485 -2.58 4.17 -11.81
N LEU A 486 -2.91 5.09 -12.72
CA LEU A 486 -4.29 5.29 -13.14
C LEU A 486 -4.79 4.13 -13.99
N VAL A 487 -6.08 3.83 -13.86
CA VAL A 487 -6.75 2.82 -14.68
C VAL A 487 -6.73 3.25 -16.14
N SER A 488 -6.56 2.31 -17.08
CA SER A 488 -6.59 2.64 -18.51
C SER A 488 -7.94 3.24 -18.90
N MET A 489 -7.93 4.13 -19.90
CA MET A 489 -9.16 4.74 -20.42
C MET A 489 -10.15 3.70 -20.95
N GLU A 490 -9.67 2.56 -21.47
CA GLU A 490 -10.54 1.47 -21.94
C GLU A 490 -11.35 0.86 -20.79
N VAL A 491 -10.71 0.55 -19.66
CA VAL A 491 -11.39 0.01 -18.48
C VAL A 491 -12.31 1.06 -17.86
N ALA A 492 -11.87 2.33 -17.82
CA ALA A 492 -12.68 3.43 -17.31
C ALA A 492 -13.96 3.64 -18.13
N HIS A 493 -13.91 3.49 -19.47
CA HIS A 493 -15.11 3.58 -20.33
C HIS A 493 -16.04 2.37 -20.21
N ALA A 494 -15.51 1.17 -19.96
CA ALA A 494 -16.31 -0.02 -19.75
C ALA A 494 -17.03 -0.01 -18.39
N ALA A 495 -16.42 0.61 -17.38
CA ALA A 495 -17.07 0.89 -16.12
C ALA A 495 -18.13 1.99 -16.31
N LYS A 496 -19.40 1.69 -16.03
CA LYS A 496 -20.47 2.71 -16.03
C LYS A 496 -20.26 3.69 -14.87
N LEU A 497 -19.36 4.65 -15.04
CA LEU A 497 -19.01 5.63 -14.01
C LEU A 497 -20.18 6.61 -13.77
N ALA A 498 -20.34 7.03 -12.52
CA ALA A 498 -21.36 8.02 -12.12
C ALA A 498 -21.00 9.48 -12.51
N VAL A 499 -19.90 9.68 -13.22
CA VAL A 499 -19.40 10.99 -13.69
C VAL A 499 -19.33 11.01 -15.21
N PRO A 500 -19.46 12.19 -15.87
CA PRO A 500 -19.28 12.31 -17.31
C PRO A 500 -17.90 11.80 -17.75
N SER A 501 -17.84 11.11 -18.89
CA SER A 501 -16.59 10.61 -19.47
C SER A 501 -15.73 11.72 -20.08
N ASP A 502 -16.33 12.85 -20.47
CA ASP A 502 -15.61 14.04 -20.96
C ASP A 502 -15.10 14.90 -19.78
N PRO A 503 -13.77 15.04 -19.59
CA PRO A 503 -13.18 15.86 -18.54
C PRO A 503 -13.60 17.33 -18.59
N HIS A 504 -13.82 17.90 -19.78
CA HIS A 504 -14.20 19.31 -19.92
C HIS A 504 -15.60 19.58 -19.39
N VAL A 505 -16.54 18.64 -19.63
CA VAL A 505 -17.91 18.72 -19.09
C VAL A 505 -17.87 18.65 -17.57
N TRP A 506 -17.10 17.71 -17.01
CA TRP A 506 -16.96 17.59 -15.55
C TRP A 506 -16.30 18.83 -14.94
N LEU A 507 -15.22 19.34 -15.53
CA LEU A 507 -14.53 20.54 -15.06
C LEU A 507 -15.42 21.79 -15.14
N ALA A 508 -16.24 21.94 -16.19
CA ALA A 508 -17.18 23.04 -16.31
C ALA A 508 -18.24 23.01 -15.20
N ASP A 509 -18.85 21.84 -14.94
CA ASP A 509 -19.79 21.65 -13.83
C ASP A 509 -19.15 21.93 -12.47
N ARG A 510 -17.93 21.43 -12.22
CA ARG A 510 -17.20 21.70 -10.96
C ARG A 510 -16.88 23.18 -10.79
N LYS A 511 -16.44 23.87 -11.86
CA LYS A 511 -16.19 25.33 -11.83
C LYS A 511 -17.46 26.10 -11.54
N ALA A 512 -18.59 25.74 -12.14
CA ALA A 512 -19.88 26.37 -11.89
C ALA A 512 -20.33 26.18 -10.44
N ARG A 513 -20.21 24.97 -9.89
CA ARG A 513 -20.53 24.69 -8.48
C ARG A 513 -19.62 25.42 -7.50
N LEU A 514 -18.33 25.50 -7.82
CA LEU A 514 -17.39 26.27 -7.01
C LEU A 514 -17.75 27.76 -7.02
N ALA A 515 -18.07 28.32 -8.19
CA ALA A 515 -18.49 29.71 -8.30
C ALA A 515 -19.78 29.99 -7.51
N ASP A 516 -20.79 29.12 -7.61
CA ASP A 516 -22.02 29.25 -6.81
C ASP A 516 -21.73 29.12 -5.30
N GLY A 517 -20.92 28.14 -4.91
CA GLY A 517 -20.48 27.94 -3.52
C GLY A 517 -19.75 29.16 -2.95
N LEU A 518 -18.82 29.74 -3.70
CA LEU A 518 -18.12 30.97 -3.34
C LEU A 518 -19.06 32.17 -3.27
N ALA A 519 -20.03 32.28 -4.17
CA ALA A 519 -21.04 33.33 -4.13
C ALA A 519 -21.93 33.22 -2.89
N ARG A 520 -22.33 31.98 -2.53
CA ARG A 520 -23.08 31.69 -1.30
C ARG A 520 -22.25 32.01 -0.05
N LEU A 521 -20.99 31.60 -0.01
CA LEU A 521 -20.08 31.92 1.09
C LEU A 521 -19.90 33.43 1.24
N GLY A 522 -19.71 34.16 0.13
CA GLY A 522 -19.59 35.62 0.14
C GLY A 522 -20.86 36.34 0.60
N ARG A 523 -22.05 35.76 0.39
CA ARG A 523 -23.31 36.27 0.99
C ARG A 523 -23.35 35.99 2.50
N ALA A 524 -23.01 34.78 2.92
CA ALA A 524 -22.99 34.41 4.33
C ALA A 524 -21.95 35.23 5.13
N ALA A 525 -20.78 35.48 4.55
CA ALA A 525 -19.73 36.31 5.13
C ALA A 525 -20.21 37.75 5.37
N ARG A 526 -20.84 38.37 4.38
CA ARG A 526 -21.38 39.74 4.50
C ARG A 526 -22.47 39.87 5.55
N ASN A 527 -23.26 38.82 5.73
CA ASN A 527 -24.37 38.80 6.68
C ASN A 527 -23.96 38.26 8.06
N GLY A 528 -22.70 37.85 8.26
CA GLY A 528 -22.24 37.23 9.50
C GLY A 528 -22.88 35.86 9.79
N THR A 529 -23.44 35.19 8.78
CA THR A 529 -24.19 33.92 8.92
C THR A 529 -23.40 32.71 8.43
N ILE A 530 -22.07 32.74 8.48
CA ILE A 530 -21.27 31.57 8.13
C ILE A 530 -21.50 30.51 9.23
N PRO A 531 -21.98 29.29 8.89
CA PRO A 531 -22.21 28.26 9.88
C PRO A 531 -20.89 27.83 10.52
N LYS A 532 -20.78 27.95 11.86
CA LYS A 532 -19.60 27.55 12.65
C LYS A 532 -18.30 28.19 12.13
N GLY A 533 -18.35 29.47 11.73
CA GLY A 533 -17.17 30.20 11.31
C GLY A 533 -17.42 31.70 11.10
N SER A 534 -16.33 32.45 10.96
CA SER A 534 -16.32 33.88 10.68
C SER A 534 -15.17 34.22 9.72
N ILE A 535 -15.26 35.37 9.04
CA ILE A 535 -14.10 35.94 8.33
C ILE A 535 -13.71 37.21 9.09
N GLU A 536 -12.55 37.16 9.74
CA GLU A 536 -11.98 38.26 10.51
C GLU A 536 -10.65 38.66 9.84
N ASP A 537 -10.49 39.94 9.48
CA ASP A 537 -9.28 40.48 8.84
C ASP A 537 -8.80 39.69 7.62
N GLY A 538 -9.75 39.24 6.79
CA GLY A 538 -9.47 38.44 5.59
C GLY A 538 -9.08 36.98 5.86
N THR A 539 -9.13 36.54 7.13
CA THR A 539 -8.83 35.17 7.54
C THR A 539 -10.12 34.43 7.90
N LEU A 540 -10.38 33.30 7.23
CA LEU A 540 -11.50 32.41 7.55
C LEU A 540 -11.18 31.62 8.82
N ARG A 541 -11.95 31.84 9.88
CA ARG A 541 -11.93 31.04 11.10
C ARG A 541 -13.12 30.09 11.07
N ILE A 542 -12.86 28.80 11.29
CA ILE A 542 -13.89 27.77 11.35
C ILE A 542 -13.79 27.13 12.73
N ASP A 543 -14.90 27.08 13.44
CA ASP A 543 -14.98 26.40 14.72
C ASP A 543 -14.82 24.90 14.53
N ARG A 544 -14.10 24.26 15.46
CA ARG A 544 -13.96 22.81 15.47
C ARG A 544 -15.35 22.18 15.63
N LEU A 545 -15.70 21.23 14.78
CA LEU A 545 -16.90 20.42 14.98
C LEU A 545 -16.77 19.67 16.30
N ALA A 546 -17.62 20.00 17.27
CA ALA A 546 -17.80 19.21 18.49
C ALA A 546 -18.42 17.85 18.10
N ALA A 547 -17.95 16.79 18.74
CA ALA A 547 -18.55 15.47 18.59
C ALA A 547 -19.98 15.51 19.14
N ASP A 548 -20.95 15.09 18.33
CA ASP A 548 -22.36 14.98 18.70
C ASP A 548 -22.64 13.54 19.16
N ALA A 549 -22.03 13.17 20.29
CA ALA A 549 -22.25 11.86 20.90
C ALA A 549 -23.48 11.93 21.82
N PRO A 550 -24.46 11.03 21.68
CA PRO A 550 -25.59 10.93 22.61
C PRO A 550 -25.15 10.86 24.08
N ASP A 551 -25.89 11.55 24.96
CA ASP A 551 -25.67 11.50 26.41
C ASP A 551 -25.72 10.04 26.92
N GLY A 552 -24.73 9.66 27.74
CA GLY A 552 -24.64 8.33 28.36
C GLY A 552 -23.89 7.26 27.54
N ILE A 553 -23.30 7.62 26.38
CA ILE A 553 -22.45 6.68 25.61
C ILE A 553 -21.27 6.15 26.42
N ASP A 554 -20.61 7.02 27.20
CA ASP A 554 -19.45 6.61 27.99
C ASP A 554 -19.84 5.61 29.09
N ASP A 555 -21.00 5.80 29.72
CA ASP A 555 -21.56 4.89 30.72
C ASP A 555 -21.95 3.53 30.11
N LEU A 556 -22.55 3.53 28.92
CA LEU A 556 -22.87 2.31 28.19
C LEU A 556 -21.61 1.54 27.79
N VAL A 557 -20.58 2.24 27.30
CA VAL A 557 -19.29 1.63 26.96
C VAL A 557 -18.67 0.99 28.21
N LEU A 558 -18.66 1.70 29.34
CA LEU A 558 -18.15 1.19 30.62
C LEU A 558 -18.92 -0.04 31.13
N ASP A 559 -20.25 -0.04 31.04
CA ASP A 559 -21.08 -1.20 31.42
C ASP A 559 -20.82 -2.41 30.52
N LEU A 560 -20.70 -2.21 29.20
CA LEU A 560 -20.33 -3.27 28.26
C LEU A 560 -18.95 -3.86 28.55
N TYR A 561 -17.94 -3.02 28.86
CA TYR A 561 -16.60 -3.48 29.25
C TYR A 561 -16.62 -4.32 30.53
N ARG A 562 -17.46 -3.97 31.52
CA ARG A 562 -17.59 -4.73 32.78
C ARG A 562 -18.25 -6.10 32.61
N ARG A 563 -19.13 -6.25 31.61
CA ARG A 563 -19.87 -7.49 31.33
C ARG A 563 -19.07 -8.49 30.49
N LEU A 564 -17.98 -8.07 29.86
CA LEU A 564 -17.11 -8.95 29.07
C LEU A 564 -16.25 -9.80 30.00
N PRO A 565 -16.31 -11.15 29.92
CA PRO A 565 -15.44 -12.01 30.71
C PRO A 565 -13.97 -11.83 30.28
N PRO A 566 -13.01 -11.92 31.22
CA PRO A 566 -11.60 -11.90 30.88
C PRO A 566 -11.22 -13.17 30.10
N ILE A 567 -10.91 -13.02 28.81
CA ILE A 567 -10.44 -14.10 27.93
C ILE A 567 -8.94 -13.93 27.65
N ARG A 568 -8.20 -15.04 27.55
CA ARG A 568 -6.81 -14.98 27.09
C ARG A 568 -6.80 -14.62 25.60
N ILE A 569 -5.92 -13.72 25.20
CA ILE A 569 -5.83 -13.27 23.80
C ILE A 569 -5.58 -14.43 22.82
N THR A 570 -4.89 -15.49 23.25
CA THR A 570 -4.68 -16.72 22.46
C THR A 570 -5.98 -17.47 22.20
N ASP A 571 -6.86 -17.53 23.20
CA ASP A 571 -8.14 -18.25 23.12
C ASP A 571 -9.12 -17.46 22.25
N LEU A 572 -9.13 -16.13 22.38
CA LEU A 572 -9.87 -15.24 21.50
C LEU A 572 -9.40 -15.37 20.04
N LEU A 573 -8.09 -15.44 19.79
CA LEU A 573 -7.57 -15.63 18.43
C LEU A 573 -7.93 -16.99 17.83
N LEU A 574 -7.95 -18.05 18.64
CA LEU A 574 -8.40 -19.37 18.20
C LEU A 574 -9.91 -19.38 17.90
N GLU A 575 -10.71 -18.70 18.71
CA GLU A 575 -12.15 -18.56 18.49
C GLU A 575 -12.44 -17.75 17.21
N VAL A 576 -11.74 -16.63 17.02
CA VAL A 576 -11.84 -15.81 15.81
C VAL A 576 -11.36 -16.58 14.59
N ASP A 577 -10.28 -17.38 14.70
CA ASP A 577 -9.85 -18.26 13.61
C ASP A 577 -10.87 -19.38 13.33
N ALA A 578 -11.51 -19.95 14.35
CA ALA A 578 -12.56 -20.94 14.13
C ALA A 578 -13.78 -20.33 13.41
N ALA A 579 -14.11 -19.06 13.68
CA ALA A 579 -15.23 -18.38 13.07
C ALA A 579 -14.93 -17.85 11.66
N LEU A 580 -13.73 -17.29 11.44
CA LEU A 580 -13.37 -16.59 10.20
C LEU A 580 -12.43 -17.41 9.30
N GLU A 581 -11.75 -18.39 9.87
CA GLU A 581 -10.66 -19.18 9.27
C GLU A 581 -9.59 -18.27 8.64
N PHE A 582 -9.27 -17.16 9.32
CA PHE A 582 -8.38 -16.14 8.79
C PHE A 582 -6.93 -16.65 8.66
N THR A 583 -6.55 -17.70 9.41
CA THR A 583 -5.23 -18.34 9.29
C THR A 583 -4.98 -18.95 7.90
N ASP A 584 -6.03 -19.31 7.16
CA ASP A 584 -5.93 -19.83 5.78
C ASP A 584 -5.36 -18.78 4.80
N ALA A 585 -5.41 -17.48 5.14
CA ALA A 585 -4.77 -16.42 4.37
C ALA A 585 -3.23 -16.46 4.46
N PHE A 586 -2.68 -17.08 5.51
CA PHE A 586 -1.24 -17.19 5.73
C PHE A 586 -0.70 -18.45 5.07
N THR A 587 -0.29 -18.29 3.81
CA THR A 587 0.27 -19.38 3.00
C THR A 587 1.78 -19.29 2.90
N HIS A 588 2.42 -20.44 2.69
CA HIS A 588 3.87 -20.52 2.49
C HIS A 588 4.27 -19.68 1.27
N LEU A 589 5.16 -18.70 1.46
CA LEU A 589 5.51 -17.71 0.43
C LEU A 589 5.84 -18.31 -0.94
N ARG A 590 6.61 -19.42 -1.00
CA ARG A 590 6.98 -20.13 -2.23
C ARG A 590 5.93 -21.08 -2.81
N THR A 591 5.22 -21.83 -1.98
CA THR A 591 4.36 -22.92 -2.46
C THR A 591 2.88 -22.57 -2.43
N GLY A 592 2.50 -21.50 -1.71
CA GLY A 592 1.11 -21.13 -1.47
C GLY A 592 0.34 -22.14 -0.60
N VAL A 593 1.03 -23.13 -0.04
CA VAL A 593 0.42 -24.17 0.81
C VAL A 593 -0.01 -23.53 2.14
N PRO A 594 -1.20 -23.85 2.67
CA PRO A 594 -1.64 -23.39 3.99
C PRO A 594 -0.65 -23.78 5.11
N CYS A 595 -0.64 -23.01 6.20
CA CYS A 595 0.16 -23.33 7.36
C CYS A 595 -0.36 -24.61 8.06
N GLY A 596 0.54 -25.57 8.31
CA GLY A 596 0.22 -26.79 9.05
C GLY A 596 0.19 -26.62 10.57
N ASP A 597 1.00 -25.70 11.11
CA ASP A 597 1.06 -25.38 12.55
C ASP A 597 0.31 -24.08 12.84
N ARG A 598 -1.01 -24.20 13.06
CA ARG A 598 -1.88 -23.05 13.35
C ARG A 598 -1.54 -22.38 14.68
N ILE A 599 -1.17 -23.16 15.70
CA ILE A 599 -0.83 -22.62 17.03
C ILE A 599 0.47 -21.80 16.95
N GLY A 600 1.48 -22.34 16.26
CA GLY A 600 2.72 -21.61 15.98
C GLY A 600 2.45 -20.30 15.25
N LEU A 601 1.62 -20.31 14.20
CA LEU A 601 1.25 -19.10 13.45
C LEU A 601 0.60 -18.02 14.35
N LEU A 602 -0.35 -18.41 15.20
CA LEU A 602 -1.03 -17.48 16.11
C LEU A 602 -0.06 -16.85 17.13
N ASN A 603 0.91 -17.63 17.63
CA ASN A 603 1.95 -17.11 18.52
C ASN A 603 2.84 -16.08 17.83
N VAL A 604 3.22 -16.30 16.57
CA VAL A 604 4.01 -15.32 15.80
C VAL A 604 3.17 -14.07 15.53
N LEU A 605 1.90 -14.20 15.17
CA LEU A 605 0.98 -13.07 14.98
C LEU A 605 0.85 -12.20 16.24
N LEU A 606 0.79 -12.83 17.41
CA LEU A 606 0.76 -12.13 18.70
C LEU A 606 2.07 -11.39 19.00
N ALA A 607 3.22 -12.04 18.75
CA ALA A 607 4.53 -11.45 19.01
C ALA A 607 4.81 -10.24 18.11
N GLU A 608 4.36 -10.28 16.86
CA GLU A 608 4.57 -9.23 15.85
C GLU A 608 3.42 -8.19 15.80
N GLY A 609 2.40 -8.34 16.64
CA GLY A 609 1.13 -7.59 16.60
C GLY A 609 1.22 -6.06 16.43
N PRO A 610 2.16 -5.33 17.08
CA PRO A 610 2.33 -3.89 16.84
C PRO A 610 2.76 -3.53 15.42
N ALA A 611 3.49 -4.43 14.74
CA ALA A 611 3.96 -4.24 13.37
C ALA A 611 2.92 -4.69 12.33
N VAL A 612 1.97 -5.57 12.70
CA VAL A 612 0.92 -6.08 11.79
C VAL A 612 -0.08 -4.99 11.37
N ALA A 613 -0.24 -3.92 12.16
CA ALA A 613 -1.06 -2.75 11.78
C ALA A 613 -0.41 -1.86 10.70
N GLU A 614 0.92 -1.89 10.56
CA GLU A 614 1.69 -1.12 9.57
C GLU A 614 2.25 -1.97 8.41
N LEU A 615 2.28 -3.30 8.56
CA LEU A 615 2.72 -4.24 7.54
C LEU A 615 1.57 -4.66 6.62
N GLU A 616 1.74 -4.54 5.30
CA GLU A 616 1.00 -5.40 4.37
C GLU A 616 1.07 -6.85 4.88
N VAL A 617 -0.07 -7.52 5.02
CA VAL A 617 -0.35 -8.81 5.73
C VAL A 617 0.50 -10.03 5.26
N ARG A 618 1.58 -9.85 4.50
CA ARG A 618 2.38 -10.90 3.84
C ARG A 618 3.77 -11.16 4.45
N HIS A 619 4.09 -10.59 5.62
CA HIS A 619 5.47 -10.53 6.13
C HIS A 619 5.87 -11.51 7.25
N LEU A 620 5.02 -12.45 7.67
CA LEU A 620 5.41 -13.41 8.73
C LEU A 620 6.32 -14.55 8.21
N GLN A 621 7.38 -14.84 8.99
CA GLN A 621 8.25 -16.01 8.84
C GLN A 621 7.73 -17.17 9.71
N LEU A 622 7.63 -18.35 9.11
CA LEU A 622 7.78 -19.63 9.79
C LEU A 622 8.98 -20.31 9.09
N GLY A 623 10.07 -20.50 9.82
CA GLY A 623 11.28 -21.13 9.29
C GLY A 623 11.07 -22.64 9.11
N ALA A 624 11.46 -23.17 7.95
CA ALA A 624 11.66 -24.60 7.74
C ALA A 624 13.11 -24.80 7.27
N HIS A 625 13.94 -25.47 8.08
CA HIS A 625 15.15 -26.09 7.56
C HIS A 625 14.76 -27.32 6.72
N ALA A 626 15.53 -27.58 5.67
CA ALA A 626 15.35 -28.79 4.86
C ALA A 626 15.77 -30.02 5.68
N GLY A 627 14.86 -30.55 6.50
CA GLY A 627 15.07 -31.81 7.21
C GLY A 627 14.38 -32.01 8.55
N ASP A 628 13.75 -31.00 9.15
CA ASP A 628 13.14 -31.15 10.48
C ASP A 628 11.83 -30.34 10.59
N ASP A 629 10.75 -31.00 10.99
CA ASP A 629 9.36 -30.46 11.06
C ASP A 629 9.12 -29.64 12.35
N ARG A 630 10.15 -28.95 12.87
CA ARG A 630 10.02 -28.06 14.04
C ARG A 630 10.26 -26.59 13.68
N PRO A 631 9.36 -25.67 14.09
CA PRO A 631 9.60 -24.24 13.90
C PRO A 631 10.73 -23.78 14.83
N VAL A 632 11.81 -23.24 14.25
CA VAL A 632 12.90 -22.59 14.99
C VAL A 632 12.90 -21.09 14.65
N LEU A 633 12.83 -20.26 15.69
CA LEU A 633 12.97 -18.81 15.60
C LEU A 633 14.43 -18.45 15.27
N ALA A 634 14.66 -17.64 14.24
CA ALA A 634 15.94 -16.92 14.11
C ALA A 634 15.93 -15.72 15.06
N PRO A 635 17.03 -15.41 15.76
CA PRO A 635 17.09 -14.26 16.65
C PRO A 635 17.01 -12.97 15.83
N VAL A 636 15.92 -12.23 16.01
CA VAL A 636 15.84 -10.82 15.61
C VAL A 636 16.41 -10.00 16.77
N GLU A 637 17.57 -9.39 16.58
CA GLU A 637 18.11 -8.40 17.51
C GLU A 637 17.20 -7.18 17.53
N LEU A 638 16.31 -7.11 18.53
CA LEU A 638 15.55 -5.92 18.86
C LEU A 638 16.42 -4.96 19.68
N GLU A 639 17.34 -4.25 19.02
CA GLU A 639 17.90 -3.03 19.60
C GLU A 639 17.04 -1.81 19.26
N ARG A 640 16.35 -1.32 20.30
CA ARG A 640 15.88 0.06 20.55
C ARG A 640 14.54 0.50 19.95
N LEU A 641 13.50 0.48 20.81
CA LEU A 641 12.52 1.56 20.93
C LEU A 641 12.25 1.84 22.44
N PRO A 642 11.91 3.09 22.81
CA PRO A 642 11.94 3.56 24.19
C PRO A 642 10.81 2.94 25.01
N ARG A 643 11.13 2.56 26.25
CA ARG A 643 10.12 2.23 27.27
C ARG A 643 9.23 3.47 27.47
N CYS A 644 7.95 3.38 27.08
CA CYS A 644 6.91 4.16 27.73
C CYS A 644 6.64 3.47 29.06
N GLU A 645 7.17 4.04 30.14
CA GLU A 645 6.64 3.80 31.47
C GLU A 645 5.32 4.57 31.58
N GLN A 646 4.29 3.90 32.10
CA GLN A 646 3.02 4.51 32.53
C GLN A 646 3.27 5.52 33.65
#